data_AF-A0A151JGK0-F1
#
_entry.id   AF-A0A151JGK0-F1
#
_cell.length_a   1.000
_cell.length_b   1.000
_cell.length_c   1.000
_cell.angle_alpha   90.00
_cell.angle_beta   90.00
_cell.angle_gamma   90.00
#
_symmetry.space_group_name_H-M   'P 1'
#
loop_
_entity.id
_entity.type
_entity.pdbx_description
1 polymer ?
#
loop_
_entity_poly.entity_id
_entity_poly.type
_entity_poly.pdbx_seq_one_letter_code
_entity_poly.pdbx_strand_id
1 'polypeptide(L)'
;MPQKPSNVRVGDVRTNVIHIVPEASESGLLGFGPSTSNPLTGEILSAYTIMYPGVAQMGVGTAWDELAELYNKKELAKPEDVKSYGLQSSTPLTEELQLVNLTENSIVGQPASIEELQKSIFKAQEQYSETIAEDESLQETDILSRKTALEQMMANNMFPAEYAGISASMVAHKTDITELDFFEEGMFVDSSVPVDARKLKTWDELDLAQRAKISRAISTHQYLTTLVHEVGHNLGLRHNFKGSFDGDNFFTEAQAKSLGLKGVSATSSIMDYTPSEINVHPAYGLYDRAALRFAYQRKVEVHPEIDEDSQTKEEILVVKRDESQIKFIDLAPLDKVKRSDLSQPSALASLEQGYELQSQGLQLKEFGYCTDGRGRATTETGCLVFDEGTSIEAITDAYIERYETRSDLVNSRRNRLEFNENNRYLSKLFSTWNSFGRMNMVVDDYYQAYFTGDYQTPALACSDVSTATKQATCDVAKAAYKQAYFYLDILKTPEKQCILHTKQELKQADGSYLENWSGNSDWPLSSTNWLAGQVAGEVYTSKFKLPESCFDTDLKAAVESGYRYYTSPTNGNSYRFAYSVVAESKHGDFLNKVTFSNRPSEEDASYIGYEVEHLGIWMDKLLAIESLFQPSGLRGVDFALIDLPGVRDEMKALVDHWATGKPLPKASELAKEFGHIAEPYVFVDANGNAVPGISYDPQWNSSEIRATPSRLSWILNRWYGTNRSGGTSAAKSFLYSIYKYDSFRTDDYKPEAYEMGRYISISEDYLPGYTQKIDILGKTYYADESNVLAEQMIKEIKKSDIFIISQYSRSELNEHLVGRATHLNGLIGAAAQQSTDDGVLQAALASDAAVSTLRNGKSGTAKWIAALKNEFEASYPGFITYGHLWEARDKLIASGDMVWTGSCFALGEMGCMFSNDKSDQSNLYSPAIQSALAYDGLWNANNTLALVTPTYLANYEAQVASLDAIYRVSEASIKSYLDRNFGNEKLRLEAVDEKGLRNLVIVDEDSSFSIF
;
A
#
# COMPACT_ATOMS: atom_id res chain seq x y z
N MET A 1 24.94 13.56 50.93
CA MET A 1 25.52 12.36 51.58
C MET A 1 24.71 11.15 51.13
N PRO A 2 25.30 10.11 50.55
CA PRO A 2 24.56 8.88 50.23
C PRO A 2 24.19 8.20 51.56
N GLN A 3 22.91 7.93 51.78
CA GLN A 3 22.47 7.09 52.90
C GLN A 3 23.08 5.68 52.73
N LYS A 4 23.44 5.04 53.85
CA LYS A 4 23.86 3.63 53.89
C LYS A 4 22.92 2.77 53.02
N PRO A 5 23.43 1.84 52.18
CA PRO A 5 22.56 0.94 51.45
C PRO A 5 21.68 0.19 52.46
N SER A 6 20.37 0.28 52.28
CA SER A 6 19.47 -0.60 53.01
C SER A 6 19.89 -2.02 52.60
N ASN A 7 20.11 -2.93 53.55
CA ASN A 7 20.47 -4.32 53.24
C ASN A 7 19.31 -5.11 52.58
N VAL A 8 18.43 -4.42 51.85
CA VAL A 8 17.26 -4.93 51.17
C VAL A 8 17.72 -5.57 49.86
N ARG A 9 17.39 -6.86 49.68
CA ARG A 9 17.69 -7.62 48.48
C ARG A 9 16.40 -7.81 47.67
N VAL A 10 16.52 -7.83 46.35
CA VAL A 10 15.43 -8.27 45.47
C VAL A 10 15.03 -9.70 45.89
N GLY A 11 13.72 -9.92 46.13
CA GLY A 11 13.20 -11.19 46.66
C GLY A 11 13.01 -11.25 48.19
N ASP A 12 13.33 -10.19 48.96
CA ASP A 12 13.00 -10.13 50.39
C ASP A 12 11.50 -9.85 50.62
N VAL A 13 10.73 -10.91 50.92
CA VAL A 13 9.27 -10.87 51.13
C VAL A 13 8.80 -9.99 52.30
N ARG A 14 9.70 -9.39 53.07
CA ARG A 14 9.36 -8.48 54.17
C ARG A 14 9.25 -7.03 53.73
N THR A 15 9.67 -6.71 52.50
CA THR A 15 9.77 -5.34 52.00
C THR A 15 9.29 -5.27 50.56
N ASN A 16 8.62 -4.17 50.21
CA ASN A 16 8.35 -3.83 48.81
C ASN A 16 9.53 -3.03 48.25
N VAL A 17 9.92 -3.29 47.01
CA VAL A 17 11.13 -2.70 46.41
C VAL A 17 10.85 -2.20 45.00
N ILE A 18 11.28 -0.97 44.71
CA ILE A 18 11.45 -0.49 43.33
C ILE A 18 12.94 -0.62 43.01
N HIS A 19 13.27 -1.46 42.03
CA HIS A 19 14.64 -1.73 41.59
C HIS A 19 14.85 -1.12 40.21
N ILE A 20 15.91 -0.32 40.07
CA ILE A 20 16.24 0.35 38.81
C ILE A 20 17.43 -0.37 38.19
N VAL A 21 17.27 -0.85 36.96
CA VAL A 21 18.33 -1.43 36.13
C VAL A 21 18.70 -0.38 35.07
N PRO A 22 19.77 0.40 35.28
CA PRO A 22 20.09 1.53 34.41
C PRO A 22 20.55 1.10 33.01
N GLU A 23 21.10 -0.10 32.86
CA GLU A 23 21.58 -0.63 31.58
C GLU A 23 20.41 -0.99 30.65
N ALA A 24 20.56 -0.68 29.36
CA ALA A 24 19.62 -1.16 28.34
C ALA A 24 19.78 -2.68 28.16
N SER A 25 18.66 -3.40 28.18
CA SER A 25 18.63 -4.83 27.86
C SER A 25 18.30 -5.05 26.38
N GLU A 26 18.95 -6.03 25.75
CA GLU A 26 18.61 -6.49 24.40
C GLU A 26 17.19 -7.06 24.32
N SER A 27 16.62 -7.51 25.44
CA SER A 27 15.27 -8.06 25.51
C SER A 27 14.16 -7.01 25.38
N GLY A 28 14.50 -5.71 25.36
CA GLY A 28 13.53 -4.63 25.11
C GLY A 28 12.46 -4.46 26.19
N LEU A 29 12.71 -4.87 27.44
CA LEU A 29 11.74 -4.78 28.54
C LEU A 29 11.75 -3.37 29.15
N LEU A 30 10.58 -2.72 29.34
CA LEU A 30 10.46 -1.43 30.03
C LEU A 30 10.30 -1.58 31.55
N GLY A 31 9.46 -2.54 31.95
CA GLY A 31 9.05 -2.75 33.32
C GLY A 31 8.69 -4.21 33.60
N PHE A 32 8.78 -4.59 34.87
CA PHE A 32 8.33 -5.88 35.37
C PHE A 32 7.89 -5.78 36.84
N GLY A 33 6.63 -6.10 37.13
CA GLY A 33 5.98 -5.95 38.43
C GLY A 33 5.56 -7.28 39.08
N PRO A 34 6.51 -8.14 39.51
CA PRO A 34 6.15 -9.39 40.16
C PRO A 34 5.70 -9.17 41.61
N SER A 35 4.71 -9.95 42.03
CA SER A 35 4.25 -10.02 43.42
C SER A 35 4.37 -11.42 43.99
N THR A 36 4.57 -11.52 45.30
CA THR A 36 4.56 -12.77 46.05
C THR A 36 3.24 -12.87 46.80
N SER A 37 2.40 -13.81 46.36
CA SER A 37 1.10 -14.05 46.99
C SER A 37 1.13 -15.27 47.89
N ASN A 38 0.35 -15.23 48.97
CA ASN A 38 0.06 -16.41 49.76
C ASN A 38 -0.71 -17.43 48.89
N PRO A 39 -0.19 -18.65 48.69
CA PRO A 39 -0.80 -19.62 47.78
C PRO A 39 -2.16 -20.14 48.27
N LEU A 40 -2.49 -19.97 49.56
CA LEU A 40 -3.76 -20.42 50.14
C LEU A 40 -4.84 -19.33 50.09
N THR A 41 -4.47 -18.06 50.31
CA THR A 41 -5.43 -16.96 50.42
C THR A 41 -5.47 -16.05 49.20
N GLY A 42 -4.44 -16.10 48.34
CA GLY A 42 -4.25 -15.16 47.24
C GLY A 42 -3.79 -13.76 47.68
N GLU A 43 -3.58 -13.53 48.98
CA GLU A 43 -3.14 -12.25 49.52
C GLU A 43 -1.73 -11.91 49.05
N ILE A 44 -1.54 -10.71 48.51
CA ILE A 44 -0.22 -10.20 48.13
C ILE A 44 0.55 -9.82 49.40
N LEU A 45 1.67 -10.51 49.66
CA LEU A 45 2.49 -10.32 50.86
C LEU A 45 3.62 -9.31 50.65
N SER A 46 4.21 -9.32 49.45
CA SER A 46 5.27 -8.41 49.04
C SER A 46 5.27 -8.23 47.53
N ALA A 47 5.77 -7.10 47.06
CA ALA A 47 5.77 -6.76 45.64
C ALA A 47 7.07 -6.08 45.22
N TYR A 48 7.49 -6.31 43.98
CA TYR A 48 8.69 -5.72 43.40
C TYR A 48 8.31 -5.01 42.10
N THR A 49 8.94 -3.88 41.83
CA THR A 49 8.85 -3.22 40.52
C THR A 49 10.26 -3.06 40.00
N ILE A 50 10.57 -3.72 38.89
CA ILE A 50 11.87 -3.64 38.23
C ILE A 50 11.69 -2.75 37.00
N MET A 51 12.43 -1.64 36.95
CA MET A 51 12.36 -0.65 35.87
C MET A 51 13.65 -0.64 35.07
N TYR A 52 13.53 -0.50 33.75
CA TYR A 52 14.66 -0.50 32.81
C TYR A 52 14.73 0.82 32.03
N PRO A 53 15.09 1.95 32.68
CA PRO A 53 15.12 3.26 32.03
C PRO A 53 16.08 3.34 30.83
N GLY A 54 17.13 2.52 30.76
CA GLY A 54 18.03 2.47 29.61
C GLY A 54 17.32 2.01 28.32
N VAL A 55 16.30 1.16 28.42
CA VAL A 55 15.52 0.70 27.28
C VAL A 55 14.61 1.81 26.75
N ALA A 56 14.00 2.60 27.64
CA ALA A 56 13.16 3.75 27.28
C ALA A 56 13.92 4.85 26.49
N GLN A 57 15.25 4.85 26.53
CA GLN A 57 16.07 5.80 25.76
C GLN A 57 16.35 5.34 24.33
N MET A 58 16.28 4.04 24.04
CA MET A 58 16.64 3.50 22.72
C MET A 58 15.63 3.87 21.62
N GLY A 59 14.35 4.07 21.98
CA GLY A 59 13.26 4.36 21.04
C GLY A 59 12.94 5.84 20.82
N VAL A 60 13.58 6.76 21.57
CA VAL A 60 13.22 8.19 21.59
C VAL A 60 13.33 8.83 20.22
N GLY A 61 14.38 8.53 19.45
CA GLY A 61 14.58 9.16 18.14
C GLY A 61 13.46 8.80 17.16
N THR A 62 13.08 7.53 17.11
CA THR A 62 11.95 7.05 16.31
C THR A 62 10.65 7.69 16.75
N ALA A 63 10.37 7.71 18.07
CA ALA A 63 9.18 8.33 18.61
C ALA A 63 9.13 9.83 18.25
N TRP A 64 10.24 10.56 18.37
CA TRP A 64 10.30 11.97 17.98
C TRP A 64 10.01 12.17 16.49
N ASP A 65 10.58 11.35 15.60
CA ASP A 65 10.32 11.44 14.17
C ASP A 65 8.84 11.17 13.84
N GLU A 66 8.21 10.18 14.49
CA GLU A 66 6.77 9.91 14.35
C GLU A 66 5.94 11.13 14.79
N LEU A 67 6.23 11.73 15.96
CA LEU A 67 5.57 12.95 16.42
C LEU A 67 5.75 14.11 15.44
N ALA A 68 6.98 14.32 14.96
CA ALA A 68 7.31 15.40 14.04
C ALA A 68 6.58 15.21 12.71
N GLU A 69 6.48 13.98 12.22
CA GLU A 69 5.73 13.63 11.02
C GLU A 69 4.24 13.95 11.16
N LEU A 70 3.59 13.44 12.21
CA LEU A 70 2.16 13.69 12.48
C LEU A 70 1.86 15.19 12.67
N TYR A 71 2.73 15.92 13.36
CA TYR A 71 2.62 17.37 13.49
C TYR A 71 2.73 18.07 12.13
N ASN A 72 3.74 17.70 11.33
CA ASN A 72 4.04 18.32 10.04
C ASN A 72 2.96 18.03 8.99
N LYS A 73 2.29 16.86 9.08
CA LYS A 73 1.12 16.50 8.27
C LYS A 73 -0.18 17.17 8.75
N LYS A 74 -0.15 17.86 9.90
CA LYS A 74 -1.33 18.46 10.56
C LYS A 74 -2.38 17.44 10.97
N GLU A 75 -1.92 16.24 11.28
CA GLU A 75 -2.74 15.12 11.76
C GLU A 75 -2.90 15.16 13.29
N LEU A 76 -2.10 15.99 13.97
CA LEU A 76 -2.37 16.40 15.35
C LEU A 76 -3.40 17.54 15.40
N ALA A 77 -4.28 17.54 16.40
CA ALA A 77 -5.28 18.60 16.56
C ALA A 77 -4.68 20.01 16.66
N LYS A 78 -5.42 21.01 16.13
CA LYS A 78 -4.92 22.37 15.99
C LYS A 78 -4.80 23.09 17.35
N PRO A 79 -3.76 23.90 17.57
CA PRO A 79 -3.57 24.67 18.81
C PRO A 79 -4.73 25.62 19.18
N GLU A 80 -5.57 26.01 18.22
CA GLU A 80 -6.68 26.96 18.39
C GLU A 80 -7.86 26.39 19.20
N ASP A 81 -7.97 25.06 19.28
CA ASP A 81 -8.99 24.36 20.07
C ASP A 81 -8.61 24.24 21.56
N VAL A 82 -7.43 24.74 21.95
CA VAL A 82 -6.87 24.66 23.30
C VAL A 82 -6.96 26.02 24.00
N LYS A 83 -7.86 26.14 24.99
CA LYS A 83 -7.75 27.24 25.97
C LYS A 83 -6.50 27.03 26.83
N SER A 84 -5.58 27.99 26.78
CA SER A 84 -4.33 28.00 27.55
C SER A 84 -4.56 27.66 29.03
N TYR A 85 -3.93 26.58 29.50
CA TYR A 85 -3.83 26.28 30.92
C TYR A 85 -2.68 27.11 31.50
N GLY A 86 -2.98 27.97 32.46
CA GLY A 86 -2.07 29.01 32.94
C GLY A 86 -0.74 28.45 33.50
N LEU A 87 0.36 28.92 32.92
CA LEU A 87 1.71 28.84 33.47
C LEU A 87 1.75 29.49 34.87
N GLN A 88 1.95 28.68 35.91
CA GLN A 88 2.64 29.17 37.10
C GLN A 88 4.04 28.56 37.12
N SER A 89 4.99 29.39 36.66
CA SER A 89 6.42 29.41 36.97
C SER A 89 6.87 28.40 38.02
N SER A 90 7.48 27.29 37.58
CA SER A 90 8.45 26.55 38.39
C SER A 90 9.85 27.09 38.09
N THR A 91 10.54 27.50 39.14
CA THR A 91 11.91 28.02 39.13
C THR A 91 12.91 27.05 38.50
N PRO A 92 13.94 27.53 37.78
CA PRO A 92 14.95 26.65 37.17
C PRO A 92 15.79 25.97 38.25
N LEU A 93 15.79 24.63 38.26
CA LEU A 93 16.79 23.84 38.97
C LEU A 93 18.11 23.95 38.21
N THR A 94 19.05 24.71 38.77
CA THR A 94 20.44 24.75 38.33
C THR A 94 21.18 23.62 39.00
N GLU A 95 21.43 22.53 38.27
CA GLU A 95 22.45 21.54 38.64
C GLU A 95 23.39 21.32 37.46
N GLU A 96 24.67 21.52 37.73
CA GLU A 96 25.79 21.40 36.79
C GLU A 96 25.88 19.97 36.21
N LEU A 97 25.90 19.90 34.89
CA LEU A 97 26.26 18.71 34.11
C LEU A 97 27.65 18.21 34.50
N GLN A 98 27.72 17.07 35.18
CA GLN A 98 28.91 16.22 35.13
C GLN A 98 28.80 15.34 33.89
N LEU A 99 29.49 15.73 32.82
CA LEU A 99 29.76 14.87 31.68
C LEU A 99 30.48 13.61 32.17
N VAL A 100 29.85 12.45 31.99
CA VAL A 100 30.52 11.15 32.08
C VAL A 100 31.45 11.03 30.88
N ASN A 101 32.75 10.90 31.14
CA ASN A 101 33.80 10.77 30.13
C ASN A 101 33.79 9.32 29.60
N LEU A 102 33.30 9.11 28.38
CA LEU A 102 33.16 7.79 27.73
C LEU A 102 34.48 7.25 27.12
N THR A 103 35.63 7.65 27.65
CA THR A 103 36.93 7.14 27.18
C THR A 103 37.44 6.05 28.12
N GLU A 104 36.94 4.82 27.99
CA GLU A 104 37.66 3.57 28.28
C GLU A 104 36.71 2.37 28.13
N ASN A 105 36.53 1.90 26.90
CA ASN A 105 36.15 0.52 26.64
C ASN A 105 37.18 -0.07 25.67
N SER A 106 38.21 -0.68 26.25
CA SER A 106 39.21 -1.47 25.55
C SER A 106 38.56 -2.74 24.99
N ILE A 107 38.37 -2.77 23.67
CA ILE A 107 37.94 -3.94 22.91
C ILE A 107 39.05 -5.01 23.00
N VAL A 108 38.68 -6.18 23.53
CA VAL A 108 39.53 -7.36 23.67
C VAL A 108 39.51 -8.17 22.38
N GLY A 109 40.70 -8.47 21.85
CA GLY A 109 40.97 -9.69 21.08
C GLY A 109 41.20 -9.52 19.58
N GLN A 110 42.48 -9.41 19.17
CA GLN A 110 42.91 -9.79 17.81
C GLN A 110 43.61 -11.16 17.89
N PRO A 111 43.27 -12.13 17.01
CA PRO A 111 44.06 -13.34 16.85
C PRO A 111 45.26 -13.12 15.93
N ALA A 112 46.36 -13.79 16.27
CA ALA A 112 47.65 -13.68 15.61
C ALA A 112 47.87 -14.90 14.69
N SER A 113 48.13 -14.61 13.41
CA SER A 113 48.70 -15.48 12.36
C SER A 113 47.74 -16.11 11.33
N ILE A 114 48.26 -16.15 10.08
CA ILE A 114 47.60 -16.57 8.83
C ILE A 114 47.20 -18.06 8.85
N GLU A 115 47.78 -18.87 9.73
CA GLU A 115 47.54 -20.32 9.82
C GLU A 115 46.28 -20.68 10.63
N GLU A 116 45.85 -19.82 11.57
CA GLU A 116 44.56 -19.96 12.28
C GLU A 116 43.38 -19.56 11.38
N LEU A 117 43.58 -18.58 10.49
CA LEU A 117 42.58 -18.11 9.53
C LEU A 117 42.23 -19.20 8.48
N GLN A 118 43.20 -20.00 8.06
CA GLN A 118 42.97 -21.09 7.11
C GLN A 118 42.24 -22.28 7.73
N LYS A 119 42.45 -22.54 9.04
CA LYS A 119 41.70 -23.57 9.78
C LYS A 119 40.26 -23.15 10.12
N SER A 120 40.01 -21.86 10.36
CA SER A 120 38.64 -21.35 10.55
C SER A 120 37.83 -21.35 9.24
N ILE A 121 38.48 -21.10 8.10
CA ILE A 121 37.82 -21.16 6.77
C ILE A 121 37.40 -22.59 6.42
N PHE A 122 38.24 -23.60 6.68
CA PHE A 122 37.89 -25.00 6.39
C PHE A 122 36.80 -25.56 7.32
N LYS A 123 36.80 -25.17 8.61
CA LYS A 123 35.70 -25.50 9.54
C LYS A 123 34.39 -24.80 9.17
N ALA A 124 34.45 -23.55 8.71
CA ALA A 124 33.27 -22.80 8.26
C ALA A 124 32.63 -23.44 7.01
N GLN A 125 33.42 -24.04 6.11
CA GLN A 125 32.91 -24.74 4.92
C GLN A 125 32.26 -26.10 5.22
N GLU A 126 32.74 -26.82 6.24
CA GLU A 126 32.15 -28.11 6.65
C GLU A 126 30.87 -27.91 7.48
N GLN A 127 30.83 -26.86 8.31
CA GLN A 127 29.64 -26.44 9.06
C GLN A 127 28.51 -25.95 8.14
N TYR A 128 28.86 -25.37 6.98
CA TYR A 128 27.94 -24.87 5.96
C TYR A 128 27.05 -25.97 5.34
N SER A 129 27.54 -27.22 5.29
CA SER A 129 26.83 -28.36 4.70
C SER A 129 25.80 -28.98 5.64
N GLU A 130 26.02 -28.93 6.96
CA GLU A 130 25.07 -29.44 7.96
C GLU A 130 24.02 -28.40 8.35
N THR A 131 24.35 -27.09 8.32
CA THR A 131 23.37 -25.99 8.53
C THR A 131 22.26 -25.91 7.49
N ILE A 132 22.38 -26.57 6.33
CA ILE A 132 21.31 -26.53 5.31
C ILE A 132 20.10 -27.37 5.72
N ALA A 133 20.29 -28.43 6.52
CA ALA A 133 19.21 -29.35 6.92
C ALA A 133 18.56 -29.02 8.27
N GLU A 134 19.26 -28.37 9.21
CA GLU A 134 18.67 -27.93 10.50
C GLU A 134 17.86 -26.62 10.38
N ASP A 135 18.19 -25.79 9.39
CA ASP A 135 17.71 -24.40 9.30
C ASP A 135 16.33 -24.25 8.62
N GLU A 136 15.79 -25.32 8.01
CA GLU A 136 14.36 -25.40 7.64
C GLU A 136 13.45 -25.49 8.88
N SER A 137 13.91 -26.13 9.95
CA SER A 137 13.18 -26.24 11.23
C SER A 137 13.38 -25.05 12.16
N LEU A 138 14.54 -24.36 12.05
CA LEU A 138 14.85 -23.17 12.85
C LEU A 138 14.03 -21.96 12.41
N GLN A 139 13.67 -21.80 11.14
CA GLN A 139 12.88 -20.65 10.68
C GLN A 139 11.41 -20.72 11.07
N GLU A 140 10.74 -21.88 10.95
CA GLU A 140 9.38 -22.05 11.50
C GLU A 140 9.37 -21.89 13.03
N THR A 141 10.43 -22.34 13.71
CA THR A 141 10.57 -22.14 15.16
C THR A 141 10.95 -20.70 15.53
N ASP A 142 11.67 -19.93 14.71
CA ASP A 142 11.92 -18.50 14.93
C ASP A 142 10.68 -17.65 14.64
N ILE A 143 9.88 -18.04 13.64
CA ILE A 143 8.57 -17.46 13.35
C ILE A 143 7.61 -17.72 14.52
N LEU A 144 7.56 -18.96 15.01
CA LEU A 144 6.75 -19.33 16.16
C LEU A 144 7.30 -18.74 17.46
N SER A 145 8.62 -18.62 17.63
CA SER A 145 9.25 -18.04 18.82
C SER A 145 8.98 -16.54 18.89
N ARG A 146 9.07 -15.79 17.78
CA ARG A 146 8.69 -14.38 17.72
C ARG A 146 7.21 -14.16 18.00
N LYS A 147 6.33 -15.01 17.47
CA LYS A 147 4.88 -14.96 17.76
C LYS A 147 4.58 -15.24 19.23
N THR A 148 5.25 -16.24 19.81
CA THR A 148 5.05 -16.64 21.21
C THR A 148 5.80 -15.78 22.21
N ALA A 149 6.80 -14.98 21.80
CA ALA A 149 7.58 -14.13 22.69
C ALA A 149 6.69 -13.08 23.37
N LEU A 150 5.89 -12.34 22.60
CA LEU A 150 4.94 -11.37 23.15
C LEU A 150 3.92 -12.05 24.07
N GLU A 151 3.37 -13.20 23.66
CA GLU A 151 2.45 -13.99 24.49
C GLU A 151 3.08 -14.42 25.81
N GLN A 152 4.36 -14.84 25.80
CA GLN A 152 5.12 -15.22 26.99
C GLN A 152 5.46 -14.01 27.86
N MET A 153 5.78 -12.87 27.28
CA MET A 153 6.00 -11.62 28.03
C MET A 153 4.72 -11.20 28.74
N MET A 154 3.60 -11.11 28.02
CA MET A 154 2.29 -10.81 28.60
C MET A 154 1.92 -11.83 29.69
N ALA A 155 2.24 -13.11 29.46
CA ALA A 155 1.96 -14.16 30.43
C ALA A 155 2.65 -13.99 31.78
N ASN A 156 3.75 -13.26 31.78
CA ASN A 156 4.60 -13.01 32.92
C ASN A 156 4.58 -11.54 33.33
N ASN A 157 3.56 -10.75 32.97
CA ASN A 157 3.44 -9.33 33.32
C ASN A 157 4.67 -8.50 32.90
N MET A 158 5.16 -8.72 31.68
CA MET A 158 6.31 -8.02 31.12
C MET A 158 5.86 -7.03 30.05
N PHE A 159 6.30 -5.77 30.17
CA PHE A 159 5.96 -4.69 29.24
C PHE A 159 7.02 -4.51 28.13
N PRO A 160 6.73 -4.83 26.85
CA PRO A 160 7.69 -4.73 25.75
C PRO A 160 7.81 -3.31 25.18
N ALA A 161 9.05 -2.86 24.92
CA ALA A 161 9.34 -1.55 24.33
C ALA A 161 9.17 -1.51 22.80
N GLU A 162 9.25 -2.65 22.12
CA GLU A 162 9.27 -2.74 20.64
C GLU A 162 7.95 -2.35 19.97
N TYR A 163 6.87 -2.27 20.75
CA TYR A 163 5.52 -1.95 20.31
C TYR A 163 5.04 -0.55 20.77
N ALA A 164 5.85 0.16 21.56
CA ALA A 164 5.57 1.54 21.92
C ALA A 164 5.98 2.47 20.77
N GLY A 165 5.04 3.25 20.26
CA GLY A 165 5.22 4.28 19.22
C GLY A 165 4.44 5.55 19.56
N ILE A 166 4.20 6.38 18.56
CA ILE A 166 3.33 7.56 18.65
C ILE A 166 2.22 7.47 17.62
N SER A 167 1.01 7.87 18.02
CA SER A 167 -0.21 7.81 17.19
C SER A 167 -1.05 9.07 17.42
N ALA A 168 -1.64 9.60 16.34
CA ALA A 168 -2.48 10.79 16.33
C ALA A 168 -3.94 10.50 16.70
N SER A 169 -4.39 9.25 16.59
CA SER A 169 -5.81 8.86 16.66
C SER A 169 -6.55 9.18 17.97
N MET A 170 -5.84 9.65 19.01
CA MET A 170 -6.43 10.10 20.27
C MET A 170 -5.92 11.45 20.80
N VAL A 171 -5.03 12.13 20.06
CA VAL A 171 -4.44 13.44 20.46
C VAL A 171 -5.36 14.62 20.10
N ALA A 172 -6.64 14.37 19.88
CA ALA A 172 -7.62 15.40 19.53
C ALA A 172 -7.70 16.54 20.57
N HIS A 173 -7.25 16.32 21.81
CA HIS A 173 -7.26 17.33 22.87
C HIS A 173 -6.04 17.30 23.81
N LYS A 174 -4.90 17.86 23.37
CA LYS A 174 -3.86 18.59 24.16
C LYS A 174 -2.43 18.08 23.95
N THR A 175 -1.65 18.87 23.23
CA THR A 175 -0.20 18.83 23.06
C THR A 175 0.56 19.29 24.32
N ASP A 176 0.46 18.57 25.44
CA ASP A 176 1.33 18.83 26.61
C ASP A 176 1.49 17.57 27.49
N ILE A 177 1.80 16.42 26.89
CA ILE A 177 1.96 15.18 27.68
C ILE A 177 3.41 14.99 28.16
N THR A 178 4.36 15.68 27.53
CA THR A 178 5.74 15.80 27.99
C THR A 178 5.98 17.20 28.53
N GLU A 179 6.96 17.41 29.43
CA GLU A 179 7.36 18.77 29.86
C GLU A 179 8.00 19.64 28.75
N LEU A 180 7.94 19.21 27.47
CA LEU A 180 8.56 19.89 26.33
C LEU A 180 7.65 20.99 25.79
N ASP A 181 8.14 22.23 25.80
CA ASP A 181 7.57 23.32 25.02
C ASP A 181 8.32 23.46 23.70
N PHE A 182 7.71 23.03 22.59
CA PHE A 182 8.34 23.09 21.27
C PHE A 182 8.68 24.53 20.82
N PHE A 183 7.93 25.52 21.31
CA PHE A 183 8.06 26.93 20.94
C PHE A 183 9.21 27.62 21.66
N GLU A 184 9.33 27.41 22.96
CA GLU A 184 10.42 28.00 23.75
C GLU A 184 11.77 27.30 23.48
N GLU A 185 11.77 26.07 22.98
CA GLU A 185 12.98 25.26 22.81
C GLU A 185 13.59 25.22 21.39
N GLY A 186 13.04 25.99 20.45
CA GLY A 186 13.63 26.16 19.11
C GLY A 186 13.61 24.90 18.24
N MET A 187 12.60 24.03 18.44
CA MET A 187 12.46 22.73 17.77
C MET A 187 11.92 22.81 16.33
N PHE A 188 11.68 24.02 15.83
CA PHE A 188 11.16 24.26 14.48
C PHE A 188 12.28 24.52 13.47
N VAL A 189 12.08 24.06 12.23
CA VAL A 189 13.01 24.26 11.10
C VAL A 189 13.16 25.76 10.79
N ASP A 190 12.04 26.48 10.70
CA ASP A 190 12.00 27.92 10.56
C ASP A 190 11.01 28.51 11.57
N SER A 191 11.51 29.32 12.51
CA SER A 191 10.67 29.97 13.53
C SER A 191 10.04 31.28 13.05
N SER A 192 10.43 31.78 11.87
CA SER A 192 9.96 33.04 11.31
C SER A 192 8.64 32.91 10.55
N VAL A 193 8.26 31.69 10.14
CA VAL A 193 6.98 31.42 9.48
C VAL A 193 5.80 31.41 10.50
N PRO A 194 4.57 31.72 10.03
CA PRO A 194 3.35 31.60 10.84
C PRO A 194 3.22 30.23 11.52
N VAL A 195 2.63 30.18 12.72
CA VAL A 195 2.56 28.97 13.57
C VAL A 195 1.95 27.79 12.83
N ASP A 196 0.93 28.03 12.02
CA ASP A 196 0.22 27.05 11.19
C ASP A 196 1.02 26.52 9.98
N ALA A 197 2.16 27.15 9.69
CA ALA A 197 3.10 26.77 8.64
C ALA A 197 4.45 26.27 9.18
N ARG A 198 4.66 26.29 10.50
CA ARG A 198 5.89 25.79 11.12
C ARG A 198 6.00 24.28 10.98
N LYS A 199 7.23 23.80 10.77
CA LYS A 199 7.55 22.37 10.75
C LYS A 199 8.51 22.01 11.87
N LEU A 200 8.23 20.94 12.60
CA LEU A 200 9.15 20.34 13.56
C LEU A 200 10.34 19.74 12.81
N LYS A 201 11.53 19.91 13.41
CA LYS A 201 12.76 19.25 12.99
C LYS A 201 12.64 17.74 13.19
N THR A 202 13.14 16.97 12.24
CA THR A 202 13.44 15.55 12.42
C THR A 202 14.58 15.36 13.43
N TRP A 203 14.73 14.15 13.96
CA TRP A 203 15.76 13.81 14.94
C TRP A 203 17.17 14.20 14.49
N ASP A 204 17.45 14.03 13.20
CA ASP A 204 18.76 14.35 12.62
C ASP A 204 19.01 15.85 12.51
N GLU A 205 17.96 16.65 12.36
CA GLU A 205 18.04 18.12 12.28
C GLU A 205 18.16 18.78 13.67
N LEU A 206 17.92 18.03 14.74
CA LEU A 206 18.09 18.51 16.12
C LEU A 206 19.56 18.57 16.53
N ASP A 207 19.91 19.60 17.30
CA ASP A 207 21.21 19.65 17.97
C ASP A 207 21.26 18.75 19.22
N LEU A 208 22.46 18.55 19.77
CA LEU A 208 22.66 17.67 20.93
C LEU A 208 21.91 18.11 22.19
N ALA A 209 21.73 19.43 22.40
CA ALA A 209 21.00 19.92 23.56
C ALA A 209 19.50 19.67 23.41
N GLN A 210 18.97 19.87 22.21
CA GLN A 210 17.59 19.56 21.85
C GLN A 210 17.30 18.06 22.00
N ARG A 211 18.16 17.20 21.46
CA ARG A 211 18.05 15.74 21.62
C ARG A 211 18.06 15.32 23.08
N ALA A 212 18.95 15.88 23.90
CA ALA A 212 19.01 15.55 25.32
C ALA A 212 17.74 15.93 26.09
N LYS A 213 17.12 17.08 25.76
CA LYS A 213 15.84 17.48 26.33
C LYS A 213 14.70 16.55 25.92
N ILE A 214 14.64 16.21 24.63
CA ILE A 214 13.62 15.30 24.10
C ILE A 214 13.74 13.91 24.72
N SER A 215 14.96 13.35 24.75
CA SER A 215 15.24 12.10 25.43
C SER A 215 14.81 12.12 26.88
N ARG A 216 15.12 13.19 27.60
CA ARG A 216 14.71 13.30 29.01
C ARG A 216 13.20 13.29 29.15
N ALA A 217 12.49 14.08 28.36
CA ALA A 217 11.05 14.25 28.53
C ALA A 217 10.26 12.99 28.10
N ILE A 218 10.57 12.42 26.93
CA ILE A 218 9.91 11.19 26.44
C ILE A 218 10.22 10.02 27.39
N SER A 219 11.49 9.78 27.72
CA SER A 219 11.83 8.66 28.60
C SER A 219 11.32 8.85 30.04
N THR A 220 11.17 10.09 30.53
CA THR A 220 10.56 10.34 31.85
C THR A 220 9.08 10.00 31.83
N HIS A 221 8.36 10.42 30.80
CA HIS A 221 6.94 10.10 30.65
C HIS A 221 6.72 8.58 30.58
N GLN A 222 7.45 7.91 29.69
CA GLN A 222 7.40 6.45 29.53
C GLN A 222 7.79 5.71 30.82
N TYR A 223 8.81 6.19 31.54
CA TYR A 223 9.17 5.61 32.83
C TYR A 223 8.03 5.73 33.85
N LEU A 224 7.34 6.87 33.90
CA LEU A 224 6.24 7.10 34.84
C LEU A 224 5.00 6.28 34.47
N THR A 225 4.63 6.18 33.19
CA THR A 225 3.49 5.36 32.75
C THR A 225 3.74 3.89 33.07
N THR A 226 4.89 3.36 32.67
CA THR A 226 5.31 2.00 32.99
C THR A 226 5.37 1.78 34.50
N LEU A 227 5.92 2.71 35.29
CA LEU A 227 5.97 2.56 36.75
C LEU A 227 4.58 2.42 37.37
N VAL A 228 3.62 3.24 36.95
CA VAL A 228 2.24 3.18 37.46
C VAL A 228 1.56 1.87 37.05
N HIS A 229 1.81 1.39 35.84
CA HIS A 229 1.38 0.08 35.34
C HIS A 229 1.92 -1.06 36.22
N GLU A 230 3.23 -1.11 36.45
CA GLU A 230 3.86 -2.17 37.27
C GLU A 230 3.42 -2.11 38.74
N VAL A 231 3.19 -0.91 39.28
CA VAL A 231 2.60 -0.77 40.63
C VAL A 231 1.16 -1.25 40.63
N GLY A 232 0.41 -1.09 39.53
CA GLY A 232 -0.91 -1.68 39.33
C GLY A 232 -0.91 -3.21 39.52
N HIS A 233 0.03 -3.92 38.89
CA HIS A 233 0.23 -5.37 39.12
C HIS A 233 0.51 -5.70 40.59
N ASN A 234 1.32 -4.88 41.25
CA ASN A 234 1.64 -5.03 42.67
C ASN A 234 0.44 -4.78 43.60
N LEU A 235 -0.61 -4.10 43.12
CA LEU A 235 -1.90 -3.95 43.78
C LEU A 235 -2.94 -5.00 43.34
N GLY A 236 -2.53 -5.98 42.54
CA GLY A 236 -3.38 -7.08 42.08
C GLY A 236 -4.21 -6.77 40.82
N LEU A 237 -3.94 -5.67 40.13
CA LEU A 237 -4.52 -5.43 38.81
C LEU A 237 -3.88 -6.33 37.76
N ARG A 238 -4.70 -6.78 36.81
CA ARG A 238 -4.25 -7.48 35.61
C ARG A 238 -4.30 -6.52 34.43
N HIS A 239 -3.70 -6.92 33.31
CA HIS A 239 -3.88 -6.18 32.06
C HIS A 239 -5.37 -6.03 31.71
N ASN A 240 -5.69 -4.89 31.11
CA ASN A 240 -7.00 -4.59 30.56
C ASN A 240 -6.88 -4.03 29.13
N PHE A 241 -6.88 -4.89 28.13
CA PHE A 241 -6.71 -4.51 26.71
C PHE A 241 -7.95 -3.88 26.06
N LYS A 242 -9.01 -3.64 26.85
CA LYS A 242 -10.21 -2.94 26.39
C LYS A 242 -10.21 -1.47 26.79
N GLY A 243 -9.14 -1.01 27.45
CA GLY A 243 -9.04 0.32 28.03
C GLY A 243 -9.18 1.44 27.00
N SER A 244 -8.54 1.32 25.84
CA SER A 244 -8.59 2.29 24.73
C SER A 244 -9.92 2.29 23.97
N PHE A 245 -10.62 1.16 23.96
CA PHE A 245 -11.95 1.02 23.38
C PHE A 245 -13.07 1.52 24.30
N ASP A 246 -12.86 1.46 25.62
CA ASP A 246 -13.80 1.86 26.67
C ASP A 246 -13.88 3.39 26.85
N GLY A 247 -14.08 4.11 25.74
CA GLY A 247 -14.15 5.56 25.66
C GLY A 247 -15.16 6.20 26.60
N ASP A 248 -16.28 5.52 26.85
CA ASP A 248 -17.31 5.97 27.78
C ASP A 248 -16.78 6.23 29.19
N ASN A 249 -15.76 5.47 29.59
CA ASN A 249 -15.13 5.51 30.91
C ASN A 249 -13.78 6.24 30.93
N PHE A 250 -13.53 7.14 29.98
CA PHE A 250 -12.41 8.07 30.07
C PHE A 250 -12.66 9.17 31.09
N PHE A 251 -11.57 9.79 31.54
CA PHE A 251 -11.68 11.00 32.34
C PHE A 251 -12.37 12.12 31.56
N THR A 252 -13.25 12.86 32.23
CA THR A 252 -13.63 14.19 31.77
C THR A 252 -12.47 15.17 31.96
N GLU A 253 -12.48 16.27 31.22
CA GLU A 253 -11.46 17.32 31.40
C GLU A 253 -11.39 17.85 32.83
N ALA A 254 -12.55 17.96 33.51
CA ALA A 254 -12.63 18.42 34.89
C ALA A 254 -11.95 17.43 35.85
N GLN A 255 -12.21 16.12 35.67
CA GLN A 255 -11.58 15.08 36.47
C GLN A 255 -10.07 15.04 36.26
N ALA A 256 -9.61 15.06 35.01
CA ALA A 256 -8.20 15.08 34.68
C ALA A 256 -7.48 16.27 35.32
N LYS A 257 -8.06 17.48 35.22
CA LYS A 257 -7.52 18.69 35.85
C LYS A 257 -7.47 18.57 37.38
N SER A 258 -8.46 17.96 38.01
CA SER A 258 -8.48 17.74 39.47
C SER A 258 -7.34 16.84 39.95
N LEU A 259 -6.86 15.95 39.08
CA LEU A 259 -5.74 15.04 39.31
C LEU A 259 -4.38 15.65 38.93
N GLY A 260 -4.35 16.90 38.45
CA GLY A 260 -3.14 17.54 37.97
C GLY A 260 -2.62 16.99 36.64
N LEU A 261 -3.47 16.30 35.87
CA LEU A 261 -3.11 15.77 34.56
C LEU A 261 -3.17 16.87 33.49
N LYS A 262 -2.24 16.80 32.53
CA LYS A 262 -2.12 17.75 31.42
C LYS A 262 -2.97 17.39 30.19
N GLY A 263 -4.05 16.64 30.39
CA GLY A 263 -4.91 16.17 29.31
C GLY A 263 -5.90 15.12 29.76
N VAL A 264 -6.76 14.66 28.85
CA VAL A 264 -7.59 13.47 29.08
C VAL A 264 -6.80 12.27 28.60
N SER A 265 -6.62 11.27 29.47
CA SER A 265 -5.94 10.03 29.10
C SER A 265 -6.76 9.28 28.05
N ALA A 266 -6.09 8.74 27.04
CA ALA A 266 -6.69 7.99 25.93
C ALA A 266 -7.11 6.54 26.26
N THR A 267 -7.30 6.24 27.55
CA THR A 267 -7.63 4.90 28.03
C THR A 267 -8.35 4.99 29.37
N SER A 268 -9.26 4.04 29.62
CA SER A 268 -9.91 3.87 30.92
C SER A 268 -9.03 3.14 31.94
N SER A 269 -7.90 2.54 31.51
CA SER A 269 -6.99 1.74 32.33
C SER A 269 -5.51 1.94 31.94
N ILE A 270 -4.65 2.24 32.92
CA ILE A 270 -3.19 2.24 32.73
C ILE A 270 -2.64 0.82 32.48
N MET A 271 -3.45 -0.21 32.75
CA MET A 271 -3.12 -1.61 32.54
C MET A 271 -3.35 -2.06 31.09
N ASP A 272 -3.74 -1.14 30.21
CA ASP A 272 -3.83 -1.38 28.76
C ASP A 272 -2.46 -1.29 28.10
N TYR A 273 -2.26 -2.05 27.02
CA TYR A 273 -1.11 -1.92 26.13
C TYR A 273 -1.52 -0.99 25.00
N THR A 274 -1.54 0.31 25.28
CA THR A 274 -1.77 1.30 24.24
C THR A 274 -0.55 1.40 23.32
N PRO A 275 -0.74 1.53 22.00
CA PRO A 275 0.37 1.70 21.07
C PRO A 275 1.13 3.02 21.28
N SER A 276 0.45 4.05 21.79
CA SER A 276 1.02 5.37 22.03
C SER A 276 1.13 5.67 23.51
N GLU A 277 2.32 5.47 24.07
CA GLU A 277 2.62 5.79 25.49
C GLU A 277 2.42 7.28 25.78
N ILE A 278 2.62 8.14 24.77
CA ILE A 278 2.39 9.57 24.94
C ILE A 278 0.91 9.90 25.09
N ASN A 279 -0.02 9.02 24.71
CA ASN A 279 -1.47 9.26 24.83
C ASN A 279 -2.01 8.86 26.21
N VAL A 280 -1.16 8.26 27.04
CA VAL A 280 -1.53 7.75 28.36
C VAL A 280 -0.89 8.58 29.45
N HIS A 281 -1.67 8.93 30.48
CA HIS A 281 -1.13 9.61 31.65
C HIS A 281 -0.64 8.62 32.71
N PRO A 282 0.40 8.95 33.49
CA PRO A 282 0.90 8.12 34.59
C PRO A 282 -0.04 8.19 35.81
N ALA A 283 -1.29 7.73 35.63
CA ALA A 283 -2.33 7.72 36.65
C ALA A 283 -3.30 6.56 36.42
N TYR A 284 -3.87 6.03 37.50
CA TYR A 284 -4.93 5.02 37.44
C TYR A 284 -6.19 5.59 36.78
N GLY A 285 -6.64 4.96 35.70
CA GLY A 285 -7.86 5.32 34.99
C GLY A 285 -9.13 4.99 35.79
N LEU A 286 -10.30 5.33 35.24
CA LEU A 286 -11.57 5.08 35.95
C LEU A 286 -11.82 3.59 36.19
N TYR A 287 -11.44 2.72 35.24
CA TYR A 287 -11.52 1.27 35.43
C TYR A 287 -10.62 0.82 36.59
N ASP A 288 -9.34 1.23 36.59
CA ASP A 288 -8.36 0.83 37.62
C ASP A 288 -8.85 1.22 39.02
N ARG A 289 -9.38 2.44 39.14
CA ARG A 289 -9.94 2.96 40.39
C ARG A 289 -11.17 2.15 40.81
N ALA A 290 -12.03 1.78 39.87
CA ALA A 290 -13.19 0.92 40.14
C ALA A 290 -12.76 -0.48 40.59
N ALA A 291 -11.79 -1.10 39.92
CA ALA A 291 -11.25 -2.40 40.25
C ALA A 291 -10.59 -2.41 41.64
N LEU A 292 -9.74 -1.41 41.95
CA LEU A 292 -9.12 -1.26 43.27
C LEU A 292 -10.18 -1.01 44.35
N ARG A 293 -11.21 -0.22 44.08
CA ARG A 293 -12.32 0.00 45.02
C ARG A 293 -13.09 -1.29 45.29
N PHE A 294 -13.37 -2.08 44.25
CA PHE A 294 -13.99 -3.39 44.40
C PHE A 294 -13.10 -4.35 45.21
N ALA A 295 -11.80 -4.41 44.90
CA ALA A 295 -10.87 -5.32 45.55
C ALA A 295 -10.67 -5.00 47.04
N TYR A 296 -10.42 -3.72 47.37
CA TYR A 296 -10.01 -3.32 48.72
C TYR A 296 -11.15 -2.75 49.58
N GLN A 297 -12.17 -2.13 48.99
CA GLN A 297 -13.31 -1.57 49.75
C GLN A 297 -14.58 -2.40 49.62
N ARG A 298 -14.62 -3.41 48.74
CA ARG A 298 -15.81 -4.22 48.43
C ARG A 298 -17.01 -3.36 48.00
N LYS A 299 -16.76 -2.29 47.23
CA LYS A 299 -17.80 -1.39 46.71
C LYS A 299 -17.81 -1.35 45.20
N VAL A 300 -19.00 -1.17 44.62
CA VAL A 300 -19.21 -1.00 43.17
C VAL A 300 -19.94 0.31 42.85
N GLU A 301 -19.72 0.81 41.64
CA GLU A 301 -20.38 2.01 41.09
C GLU A 301 -21.70 1.61 40.43
N VAL A 302 -22.77 2.38 40.65
CA VAL A 302 -24.07 2.22 39.98
C VAL A 302 -24.56 3.58 39.48
N HIS A 303 -25.30 3.60 38.37
CA HIS A 303 -25.90 4.79 37.79
C HIS A 303 -27.36 4.52 37.38
N PRO A 304 -28.15 5.53 37.00
CA PRO A 304 -29.48 5.32 36.42
C PRO A 304 -29.47 4.37 35.22
N GLU A 305 -30.56 3.62 35.00
CA GLU A 305 -30.68 2.73 33.84
C GLU A 305 -30.46 3.44 32.49
N ILE A 306 -29.81 2.75 31.57
CA ILE A 306 -29.49 3.18 30.21
C ILE A 306 -30.12 2.19 29.23
N ASP A 307 -30.71 2.70 28.15
CA ASP A 307 -31.28 1.93 27.06
C ASP A 307 -30.62 2.34 25.74
N GLU A 308 -29.66 1.54 25.27
CA GLU A 308 -28.85 1.82 24.08
C GLU A 308 -29.66 1.80 22.77
N ASP A 309 -30.86 1.18 22.80
CA ASP A 309 -31.77 1.10 21.67
C ASP A 309 -32.73 2.30 21.60
N SER A 310 -32.78 3.15 22.62
CA SER A 310 -33.59 4.37 22.62
C SER A 310 -32.81 5.66 22.86
N GLN A 311 -31.58 5.58 23.38
CA GLN A 311 -30.74 6.73 23.69
C GLN A 311 -29.59 6.91 22.70
N THR A 312 -29.21 8.16 22.51
CA THR A 312 -28.00 8.56 21.75
C THR A 312 -26.73 8.30 22.55
N LYS A 313 -25.58 8.19 21.87
CA LYS A 313 -24.28 8.00 22.53
C LYS A 313 -23.98 9.13 23.52
N GLU A 314 -24.34 10.36 23.19
CA GLU A 314 -24.15 11.53 24.05
C GLU A 314 -24.98 11.47 25.33
N GLU A 315 -26.23 11.02 25.24
CA GLU A 315 -27.10 10.84 26.41
C GLU A 315 -26.55 9.77 27.36
N ILE A 316 -26.05 8.66 26.82
CA ILE A 316 -25.37 7.60 27.57
C ILE A 316 -24.13 8.14 28.28
N LEU A 317 -23.31 8.91 27.56
CA LEU A 317 -22.08 9.50 28.11
C LEU A 317 -22.37 10.45 29.28
N VAL A 318 -23.45 11.22 29.21
CA VAL A 318 -23.87 12.09 30.33
C VAL A 318 -24.17 11.26 31.58
N VAL A 319 -24.88 10.14 31.45
CA VAL A 319 -25.20 9.25 32.58
C VAL A 319 -23.95 8.59 33.15
N LYS A 320 -23.06 8.07 32.29
CA LYS A 320 -21.84 7.34 32.74
C LYS A 320 -20.77 8.25 33.34
N ARG A 321 -20.69 9.52 32.91
CA ARG A 321 -19.60 10.46 33.29
C ARG A 321 -19.99 11.48 34.37
N ASP A 322 -21.27 11.73 34.61
CA ASP A 322 -21.70 12.63 35.69
C ASP A 322 -21.51 11.99 37.07
N GLU A 323 -20.47 12.39 37.80
CA GLU A 323 -20.18 11.90 39.14
C GLU A 323 -21.33 12.09 40.14
N SER A 324 -22.25 13.04 39.90
CA SER A 324 -23.42 13.25 40.76
C SER A 324 -24.49 12.17 40.61
N GLN A 325 -24.49 11.45 39.48
CA GLN A 325 -25.40 10.32 39.21
C GLN A 325 -24.84 9.00 39.72
N ILE A 326 -23.53 8.92 39.97
CA ILE A 326 -22.85 7.70 40.41
C ILE A 326 -23.04 7.48 41.92
N LYS A 327 -23.57 6.32 42.29
CA LYS A 327 -23.71 5.86 43.68
C LYS A 327 -22.81 4.67 43.96
N PHE A 328 -22.47 4.45 45.23
CA PHE A 328 -21.66 3.32 45.66
C PHE A 328 -22.48 2.32 46.48
N ILE A 329 -22.45 1.04 46.06
CA ILE A 329 -23.09 -0.07 46.78
C ILE A 329 -22.02 -0.90 47.50
N ASP A 330 -22.26 -1.23 48.77
CA ASP A 330 -21.39 -2.06 49.59
C ASP A 330 -21.76 -3.56 49.46
N LEU A 331 -20.80 -4.36 49.01
CA LEU A 331 -20.95 -5.79 48.79
C LEU A 331 -20.58 -6.64 50.02
N ALA A 332 -19.99 -6.05 51.07
CA ALA A 332 -19.58 -6.79 52.25
C ALA A 332 -20.70 -7.62 52.92
N PRO A 333 -21.98 -7.16 52.95
CA PRO A 333 -23.08 -7.98 53.45
C PRO A 333 -23.33 -9.24 52.59
N LEU A 334 -23.31 -9.10 51.27
CA LEU A 334 -23.51 -10.21 50.33
C LEU A 334 -22.33 -11.19 50.37
N ASP A 335 -21.10 -10.67 50.48
CA ASP A 335 -19.91 -11.50 50.68
C ASP A 335 -20.00 -12.33 51.97
N LYS A 336 -20.55 -11.76 53.05
CA LYS A 336 -20.75 -12.48 54.31
C LYS A 336 -21.72 -13.65 54.14
N VAL A 337 -22.79 -13.46 53.38
CA VAL A 337 -23.75 -14.53 53.04
C VAL A 337 -23.05 -15.63 52.25
N LYS A 338 -22.31 -15.29 51.19
CA LYS A 338 -21.52 -16.25 50.41
C LYS A 338 -20.49 -17.01 51.23
N ARG A 339 -19.80 -16.33 52.16
CA ARG A 339 -18.83 -16.99 53.07
C ARG A 339 -19.51 -17.97 54.03
N SER A 340 -20.76 -17.72 54.41
CA SER A 340 -21.54 -18.62 55.26
C SER A 340 -22.17 -19.79 54.49
N ASP A 341 -22.50 -19.59 53.21
CA ASP A 341 -23.07 -20.60 52.32
C ASP A 341 -22.44 -20.49 50.93
N LEU A 342 -21.51 -21.40 50.64
CA LEU A 342 -20.79 -21.43 49.38
C LEU A 342 -21.67 -21.81 48.18
N SER A 343 -22.91 -22.25 48.38
CA SER A 343 -23.86 -22.50 47.28
C SER A 343 -24.49 -21.21 46.72
N GLN A 344 -24.44 -20.11 47.47
CA GLN A 344 -24.94 -18.81 47.02
C GLN A 344 -24.11 -18.26 45.85
N PRO A 345 -24.65 -17.39 45.00
CA PRO A 345 -23.87 -16.69 43.98
C PRO A 345 -22.76 -15.81 44.61
N SER A 346 -21.80 -15.34 43.80
CA SER A 346 -20.86 -14.31 44.25
C SER A 346 -21.61 -13.03 44.60
N ALA A 347 -21.05 -12.17 45.47
CA ALA A 347 -21.73 -10.93 45.85
C ALA A 347 -22.10 -10.05 44.64
N LEU A 348 -21.25 -10.02 43.61
CA LEU A 348 -21.53 -9.29 42.38
C LEU A 348 -22.69 -9.95 41.59
N ALA A 349 -22.64 -11.28 41.41
CA ALA A 349 -23.71 -12.00 40.72
C ALA A 349 -25.05 -11.90 41.48
N SER A 350 -25.03 -11.90 42.81
CA SER A 350 -26.22 -11.67 43.63
C SER A 350 -26.80 -10.26 43.45
N LEU A 351 -25.94 -9.26 43.26
CA LEU A 351 -26.37 -7.88 43.00
C LEU A 351 -26.97 -7.76 41.58
N GLU A 352 -26.33 -8.34 40.57
CA GLU A 352 -26.81 -8.33 39.17
C GLU A 352 -28.09 -9.13 38.97
N GLN A 353 -28.21 -10.30 39.60
CA GLN A 353 -29.41 -11.15 39.53
C GLN A 353 -30.54 -10.64 40.45
N GLY A 354 -30.25 -9.68 41.32
CA GLY A 354 -31.20 -9.14 42.28
C GLY A 354 -32.12 -8.08 41.65
N TYR A 355 -33.38 -8.08 42.02
CA TYR A 355 -34.35 -7.04 41.62
C TYR A 355 -34.13 -5.69 42.33
N GLU A 356 -33.17 -5.60 43.26
CA GLU A 356 -32.98 -4.43 44.12
C GLU A 356 -32.49 -3.19 43.33
N LEU A 357 -31.56 -3.37 42.39
CA LEU A 357 -31.08 -2.29 41.52
C LEU A 357 -32.18 -1.82 40.56
N GLN A 358 -32.81 -2.75 39.85
CA GLN A 358 -33.90 -2.48 38.91
C GLN A 358 -35.08 -1.77 39.59
N SER A 359 -35.47 -2.20 40.80
CA SER A 359 -36.56 -1.56 41.56
C SER A 359 -36.27 -0.10 41.95
N GLN A 360 -35.00 0.31 41.93
CA GLN A 360 -34.54 1.67 42.21
C GLN A 360 -34.25 2.47 40.93
N GLY A 361 -34.47 1.88 39.74
CA GLY A 361 -34.11 2.45 38.44
C GLY A 361 -32.61 2.67 38.28
N LEU A 362 -31.81 1.79 38.90
CA LEU A 362 -30.36 1.82 38.86
C LEU A 362 -29.84 0.56 38.17
N GLN A 363 -28.67 0.68 37.56
CA GLN A 363 -27.90 -0.45 37.07
C GLN A 363 -26.43 -0.32 37.44
N LEU A 364 -25.73 -1.45 37.39
CA LEU A 364 -24.29 -1.50 37.62
C LEU A 364 -23.57 -0.67 36.56
N LYS A 365 -22.59 0.14 36.97
CA LYS A 365 -21.74 0.84 36.01
C LYS A 365 -20.80 -0.17 35.33
N GLU A 366 -20.96 -0.28 34.03
CA GLU A 366 -20.15 -1.18 33.21
C GLU A 366 -18.82 -0.55 32.81
N PHE A 367 -17.78 -1.37 32.83
CA PHE A 367 -16.46 -1.03 32.31
C PHE A 367 -15.97 -2.11 31.37
N GLY A 368 -15.30 -1.71 30.29
CA GLY A 368 -14.66 -2.63 29.36
C GLY A 368 -13.57 -3.43 30.06
N TYR A 369 -13.52 -4.75 29.81
CA TYR A 369 -12.49 -5.61 30.40
C TYR A 369 -12.03 -6.76 29.48
N CYS A 370 -10.73 -6.79 29.17
CA CYS A 370 -10.05 -7.92 28.52
C CYS A 370 -8.69 -8.23 29.19
N THR A 371 -8.53 -9.43 29.74
CA THR A 371 -7.31 -9.83 30.49
C THR A 371 -6.44 -10.80 29.71
N ASP A 372 -5.21 -11.04 30.13
CA ASP A 372 -4.23 -11.97 29.52
C ASP A 372 -4.78 -13.33 29.09
N GLY A 373 -5.66 -13.94 29.90
CA GLY A 373 -6.25 -15.24 29.56
C GLY A 373 -7.22 -15.19 28.37
N ARG A 374 -7.79 -14.01 28.10
CA ARG A 374 -8.60 -13.71 26.90
C ARG A 374 -7.75 -13.02 25.82
N GLY A 375 -6.90 -12.06 26.17
CA GLY A 375 -5.96 -11.36 25.28
C GLY A 375 -4.86 -12.24 24.67
N ARG A 376 -4.64 -13.46 25.19
CA ARG A 376 -3.86 -14.51 24.50
C ARG A 376 -4.66 -15.25 23.40
N ALA A 377 -5.97 -15.03 23.28
CA ALA A 377 -6.89 -15.84 22.49
C ALA A 377 -8.02 -15.07 21.76
N THR A 378 -8.07 -13.73 21.81
CA THR A 378 -9.28 -13.01 21.38
C THR A 378 -9.27 -12.62 19.91
N THR A 379 -10.20 -13.20 19.17
CA THR A 379 -10.73 -12.79 17.86
C THR A 379 -11.76 -11.65 18.01
N GLU A 380 -11.55 -10.71 18.95
CA GLU A 380 -12.49 -9.61 19.24
C GLU A 380 -11.78 -8.26 19.10
N THR A 381 -12.28 -7.38 18.23
CA THR A 381 -11.75 -6.03 18.02
C THR A 381 -11.99 -5.17 19.25
N GLY A 382 -11.01 -4.32 19.60
CA GLY A 382 -11.04 -3.54 20.84
C GLY A 382 -10.63 -4.34 22.08
N CYS A 383 -10.17 -5.58 21.89
CA CYS A 383 -9.59 -6.44 22.93
C CYS A 383 -8.16 -6.89 22.57
N LEU A 384 -7.61 -6.50 21.42
CA LEU A 384 -6.26 -6.85 21.03
C LEU A 384 -5.25 -5.93 21.72
N VAL A 385 -4.07 -6.46 22.01
CA VAL A 385 -2.95 -5.63 22.44
C VAL A 385 -2.61 -4.61 21.36
N PHE A 386 -2.37 -3.37 21.77
CA PHE A 386 -2.05 -2.24 20.88
C PHE A 386 -3.20 -1.78 19.98
N ASP A 387 -4.45 -2.13 20.30
CA ASP A 387 -5.64 -1.44 19.78
C ASP A 387 -5.72 -0.01 20.35
N GLU A 388 -6.17 0.93 19.53
CA GLU A 388 -6.35 2.33 19.92
C GLU A 388 -7.58 2.91 19.24
N GLY A 389 -8.44 3.56 20.01
CA GLY A 389 -9.66 4.19 19.50
C GLY A 389 -10.92 3.68 20.19
N THR A 390 -11.91 4.57 20.31
CA THR A 390 -13.16 4.33 21.07
C THR A 390 -14.30 3.73 20.23
N SER A 391 -14.00 3.30 19.01
CA SER A 391 -14.91 2.63 18.10
C SER A 391 -14.10 1.75 17.14
N ILE A 392 -14.76 0.80 16.47
CA ILE A 392 -14.11 -0.07 15.49
C ILE A 392 -13.58 0.75 14.31
N GLU A 393 -14.30 1.81 13.90
CA GLU A 393 -13.81 2.78 12.91
C GLU A 393 -12.50 3.45 13.36
N ALA A 394 -12.44 3.95 14.60
CA ALA A 394 -11.25 4.60 15.13
C ALA A 394 -10.05 3.65 15.26
N ILE A 395 -10.31 2.38 15.60
CA ILE A 395 -9.27 1.33 15.61
C ILE A 395 -8.72 1.09 14.21
N THR A 396 -9.58 0.97 13.21
CA THR A 396 -9.14 0.84 11.81
C THR A 396 -8.32 2.04 11.36
N ASP A 397 -8.76 3.27 11.67
CA ASP A 397 -8.00 4.49 11.37
C ASP A 397 -6.61 4.47 12.01
N ALA A 398 -6.51 4.09 13.28
CA ALA A 398 -5.24 3.99 14.00
C ALA A 398 -4.29 2.96 13.39
N TYR A 399 -4.80 1.83 12.89
CA TYR A 399 -3.97 0.83 12.21
C TYR A 399 -3.48 1.31 10.83
N ILE A 400 -4.34 2.00 10.07
CA ILE A 400 -3.96 2.58 8.77
C ILE A 400 -2.87 3.63 8.97
N GLU A 401 -3.07 4.56 9.90
CA GLU A 401 -2.08 5.59 10.27
C GLU A 401 -0.74 4.97 10.69
N ARG A 402 -0.79 3.89 11.49
CA ARG A 402 0.41 3.17 11.93
C ARG A 402 1.16 2.51 10.77
N TYR A 403 0.45 1.99 9.77
CA TYR A 403 1.10 1.45 8.58
C TYR A 403 1.84 2.57 7.82
N GLU A 404 1.19 3.71 7.62
CA GLU A 404 1.77 4.84 6.87
C GLU A 404 3.01 5.42 7.56
N THR A 405 2.92 5.70 8.86
CA THR A 405 4.02 6.25 9.67
C THR A 405 5.21 5.29 9.77
N ARG A 406 4.96 3.98 9.83
CA ARG A 406 6.04 2.96 9.91
C ARG A 406 6.57 2.54 8.54
N SER A 407 5.91 2.91 7.44
CA SER A 407 6.32 2.50 6.09
C SER A 407 7.77 2.86 5.80
N ASP A 408 8.17 4.11 5.98
CA ASP A 408 9.56 4.56 5.77
C ASP A 408 10.53 3.84 6.74
N LEU A 409 10.16 3.67 8.01
CA LEU A 409 10.99 2.96 9.00
C LEU A 409 11.24 1.50 8.61
N VAL A 410 10.27 0.84 7.99
CA VAL A 410 10.37 -0.57 7.57
C VAL A 410 11.09 -0.68 6.23
N ASN A 411 10.90 0.29 5.34
CA ASN A 411 11.34 0.20 3.95
C ASN A 411 12.71 0.81 3.67
N SER A 412 13.07 1.95 4.25
CA SER A 412 14.30 2.67 3.92
C SER A 412 15.47 2.30 4.83
N ARG A 413 16.72 2.62 4.51
CA ARG A 413 17.85 2.40 5.44
C ARG A 413 17.85 3.39 6.61
N ARG A 414 17.44 4.64 6.37
CA ARG A 414 17.68 5.79 7.27
C ARG A 414 19.15 5.83 7.74
N ASN A 415 19.42 6.09 9.02
CA ASN A 415 20.78 6.15 9.57
C ASN A 415 21.32 4.80 10.07
N ARG A 416 20.71 3.68 9.66
CA ARG A 416 21.18 2.37 10.11
C ARG A 416 22.54 2.07 9.49
N LEU A 417 23.52 1.80 10.36
CA LEU A 417 24.88 1.42 9.98
C LEU A 417 24.85 0.20 9.05
N GLU A 418 24.03 -0.80 9.37
CA GLU A 418 23.80 -1.98 8.54
C GLU A 418 22.31 -2.17 8.25
N PHE A 419 21.98 -2.35 6.97
CA PHE A 419 20.63 -2.62 6.48
C PHE A 419 20.64 -3.86 5.57
N ASN A 420 20.93 -5.00 6.20
CA ASN A 420 21.03 -6.29 5.52
C ASN A 420 19.68 -6.68 4.90
N GLU A 421 19.66 -6.81 3.58
CA GLU A 421 18.50 -7.18 2.77
C GLU A 421 17.74 -8.41 3.31
N ASN A 422 18.41 -9.51 3.68
CA ASN A 422 17.77 -10.76 4.10
C ASN A 422 16.95 -10.61 5.40
N ASN A 423 17.59 -10.09 6.45
CA ASN A 423 16.94 -9.93 7.75
C ASN A 423 15.83 -8.86 7.68
N ARG A 424 16.02 -7.83 6.85
CA ARG A 424 15.06 -6.75 6.70
C ARG A 424 13.83 -7.17 5.91
N TYR A 425 13.99 -7.92 4.82
CA TYR A 425 12.84 -8.48 4.10
C TYR A 425 12.02 -9.42 4.97
N LEU A 426 12.65 -10.31 5.74
CA LEU A 426 11.95 -11.19 6.69
C LEU A 426 11.21 -10.38 7.75
N SER A 427 11.90 -9.42 8.39
CA SER A 427 11.28 -8.57 9.41
C SER A 427 10.10 -7.78 8.85
N LYS A 428 10.23 -7.25 7.63
CA LYS A 428 9.16 -6.53 6.94
C LYS A 428 7.98 -7.44 6.66
N LEU A 429 8.20 -8.58 6.00
CA LEU A 429 7.16 -9.55 5.65
C LEU A 429 6.30 -9.89 6.87
N PHE A 430 6.92 -10.30 7.98
CA PHE A 430 6.17 -10.70 9.17
C PHE A 430 5.56 -9.54 9.92
N SER A 431 6.22 -8.37 9.97
CA SER A 431 5.64 -7.18 10.60
C SER A 431 4.37 -6.74 9.87
N THR A 432 4.41 -6.65 8.54
CA THR A 432 3.26 -6.25 7.73
C THR A 432 2.17 -7.31 7.74
N TRP A 433 2.52 -8.60 7.59
CA TRP A 433 1.56 -9.71 7.64
C TRP A 433 0.83 -9.79 8.98
N ASN A 434 1.54 -9.65 10.12
CA ASN A 434 0.91 -9.62 11.44
C ASN A 434 0.02 -8.39 11.63
N SER A 435 0.42 -7.22 11.11
CA SER A 435 -0.39 -6.00 11.17
C SER A 435 -1.69 -6.18 10.41
N PHE A 436 -1.63 -6.62 9.15
CA PHE A 436 -2.82 -6.83 8.32
C PHE A 436 -3.71 -7.95 8.86
N GLY A 437 -3.11 -9.01 9.41
CA GLY A 437 -3.86 -10.08 10.08
C GLY A 437 -4.68 -9.59 11.29
N ARG A 438 -4.16 -8.63 12.07
CA ARG A 438 -4.91 -7.98 13.17
C ARG A 438 -6.00 -7.05 12.64
N MET A 439 -5.67 -6.25 11.63
CA MET A 439 -6.62 -5.33 10.97
C MET A 439 -7.83 -6.06 10.39
N ASN A 440 -7.64 -7.28 9.88
CA ASN A 440 -8.70 -8.09 9.29
C ASN A 440 -9.77 -8.59 10.27
N MET A 441 -9.65 -8.33 11.57
CA MET A 441 -10.71 -8.68 12.52
C MET A 441 -12.01 -7.93 12.28
N VAL A 442 -11.96 -6.77 11.60
CA VAL A 442 -13.14 -6.04 11.14
C VAL A 442 -14.04 -6.88 10.21
N VAL A 443 -13.49 -7.91 9.56
CA VAL A 443 -14.28 -8.87 8.75
C VAL A 443 -15.27 -9.63 9.64
N ASP A 444 -14.81 -10.08 10.81
CA ASP A 444 -15.63 -10.81 11.77
C ASP A 444 -16.69 -9.88 12.38
N ASP A 445 -16.30 -8.65 12.74
CA ASP A 445 -17.22 -7.64 13.30
C ASP A 445 -18.34 -7.29 12.31
N TYR A 446 -17.98 -7.04 11.05
CA TYR A 446 -18.94 -6.75 9.99
C TYR A 446 -19.87 -7.93 9.74
N TYR A 447 -19.33 -9.14 9.64
CA TYR A 447 -20.15 -10.33 9.45
C TYR A 447 -21.13 -10.56 10.61
N GLN A 448 -20.70 -10.35 11.86
CA GLN A 448 -21.58 -10.45 13.03
C GLN A 448 -22.68 -9.38 13.02
N ALA A 449 -22.36 -8.14 12.65
CA ALA A 449 -23.32 -7.05 12.55
C ALA A 449 -24.39 -7.31 11.47
N TYR A 450 -24.04 -8.01 10.40
CA TYR A 450 -24.90 -8.28 9.24
C TYR A 450 -25.16 -9.78 9.01
N PHE A 451 -25.14 -10.60 10.06
CA PHE A 451 -25.20 -12.08 10.00
C PHE A 451 -26.40 -12.64 9.21
N THR A 452 -27.47 -11.85 9.05
CA THR A 452 -28.66 -12.20 8.25
C THR A 452 -28.44 -12.15 6.74
N GLY A 453 -27.28 -11.68 6.27
CA GLY A 453 -26.89 -11.59 4.86
C GLY A 453 -27.34 -10.30 4.17
N ASP A 454 -27.96 -9.36 4.88
CA ASP A 454 -28.27 -8.02 4.37
C ASP A 454 -27.04 -7.11 4.50
N TYR A 455 -25.99 -7.39 3.72
CA TYR A 455 -24.76 -6.60 3.74
C TYR A 455 -25.03 -5.18 3.22
N GLN A 456 -24.75 -4.17 4.04
CA GLN A 456 -25.05 -2.78 3.74
C GLN A 456 -23.79 -1.97 3.40
N THR A 457 -23.93 -1.04 2.47
CA THR A 457 -22.91 0.00 2.28
C THR A 457 -22.95 0.99 3.45
N PRO A 458 -21.86 1.74 3.72
CA PRO A 458 -21.86 2.74 4.79
C PRO A 458 -22.95 3.79 4.61
N ALA A 459 -23.28 4.18 3.38
CA ALA A 459 -24.39 5.09 3.10
C ALA A 459 -25.77 4.57 3.59
N LEU A 460 -25.99 3.26 3.55
CA LEU A 460 -27.20 2.61 4.06
C LEU A 460 -27.13 2.42 5.58
N ALA A 461 -26.01 1.86 6.06
CA ALA A 461 -25.78 1.57 7.47
C ALA A 461 -25.84 2.82 8.35
N CYS A 462 -25.32 3.94 7.85
CA CYS A 462 -25.25 5.22 8.54
C CYS A 462 -26.41 6.16 8.21
N SER A 463 -27.45 5.67 7.53
CA SER A 463 -28.63 6.48 7.19
C SER A 463 -29.45 6.89 8.42
N ASP A 464 -29.34 6.11 9.50
CA ASP A 464 -29.97 6.38 10.79
C ASP A 464 -29.01 6.04 11.93
N VAL A 465 -28.46 7.05 12.60
CA VAL A 465 -27.59 6.93 13.78
C VAL A 465 -28.27 7.50 15.05
N SER A 466 -29.60 7.40 15.11
CA SER A 466 -30.40 7.97 16.22
C SER A 466 -30.16 7.32 17.58
N THR A 467 -29.54 6.13 17.63
CA THR A 467 -29.30 5.36 18.86
C THR A 467 -27.86 4.87 18.91
N ALA A 468 -27.36 4.57 20.11
CA ALA A 468 -25.99 4.08 20.28
C ALA A 468 -25.73 2.76 19.52
N THR A 469 -26.70 1.83 19.54
CA THR A 469 -26.62 0.57 18.77
C THR A 469 -26.46 0.84 17.27
N LYS A 470 -27.24 1.78 16.71
CA LYS A 470 -27.16 2.10 15.27
C LYS A 470 -25.87 2.82 14.91
N GLN A 471 -25.36 3.70 15.78
CA GLN A 471 -24.05 4.32 15.60
C GLN A 471 -22.95 3.25 15.55
N ALA A 472 -22.98 2.26 16.46
CA ALA A 472 -21.99 1.18 16.46
C ALA A 472 -22.04 0.34 15.16
N THR A 473 -23.23 0.03 14.64
CA THR A 473 -23.38 -0.65 13.35
C THR A 473 -22.84 0.18 12.18
N CYS A 474 -23.07 1.50 12.19
CA CYS A 474 -22.49 2.42 11.21
C CYS A 474 -20.95 2.45 11.28
N ASP A 475 -20.38 2.51 12.49
CA ASP A 475 -18.93 2.51 12.72
C ASP A 475 -18.28 1.22 12.17
N VAL A 476 -18.92 0.06 12.37
CA VAL A 476 -18.47 -1.24 11.82
C VAL A 476 -18.49 -1.24 10.29
N ALA A 477 -19.56 -0.73 9.67
CA ALA A 477 -19.66 -0.66 8.22
C ALA A 477 -18.55 0.24 7.63
N LYS A 478 -18.33 1.41 8.22
CA LYS A 478 -17.25 2.30 7.80
C LYS A 478 -15.87 1.67 7.98
N ALA A 479 -15.63 1.02 9.10
CA ALA A 479 -14.37 0.35 9.38
C ALA A 479 -14.03 -0.72 8.32
N ALA A 480 -15.00 -1.58 7.97
CA ALA A 480 -14.81 -2.61 6.96
C ALA A 480 -14.49 -2.01 5.57
N TYR A 481 -15.16 -0.93 5.19
CA TYR A 481 -14.90 -0.24 3.92
C TYR A 481 -13.56 0.51 3.94
N LYS A 482 -13.22 1.23 5.01
CA LYS A 482 -11.90 1.84 5.18
C LYS A 482 -10.79 0.80 5.04
N GLN A 483 -10.93 -0.35 5.69
CA GLN A 483 -9.96 -1.44 5.60
C GLN A 483 -9.83 -2.01 4.18
N ALA A 484 -10.95 -2.25 3.50
CA ALA A 484 -10.94 -2.74 2.12
C ALA A 484 -10.31 -1.74 1.15
N TYR A 485 -10.65 -0.44 1.28
CA TYR A 485 -10.12 0.61 0.43
C TYR A 485 -8.66 0.96 0.73
N PHE A 486 -8.21 0.80 1.97
CA PHE A 486 -6.79 0.84 2.33
C PHE A 486 -5.98 -0.22 1.57
N TYR A 487 -6.43 -1.48 1.54
CA TYR A 487 -5.77 -2.50 0.74
C TYR A 487 -5.83 -2.18 -0.76
N LEU A 488 -6.98 -1.73 -1.27
CA LEU A 488 -7.09 -1.29 -2.67
C LEU A 488 -6.15 -0.12 -3.00
N ASP A 489 -5.92 0.81 -2.08
CA ASP A 489 -4.98 1.92 -2.27
C ASP A 489 -3.53 1.44 -2.34
N ILE A 490 -3.13 0.50 -1.47
CA ILE A 490 -1.82 -0.16 -1.60
C ILE A 490 -1.68 -0.78 -2.99
N LEU A 491 -2.74 -1.43 -3.50
CA LEU A 491 -2.76 -2.04 -4.83
C LEU A 491 -2.71 -1.00 -5.96
N LYS A 492 -3.42 0.12 -5.81
CA LYS A 492 -3.44 1.26 -6.75
C LYS A 492 -2.15 2.06 -6.77
N THR A 493 -1.36 2.04 -5.69
CA THR A 493 -0.12 2.83 -5.57
C THR A 493 0.89 2.44 -6.66
N PRO A 494 1.26 3.35 -7.59
CA PRO A 494 2.18 3.01 -8.68
C PRO A 494 3.64 3.10 -8.25
N GLU A 495 4.57 2.68 -9.13
CA GLU A 495 5.97 3.07 -8.94
C GLU A 495 6.09 4.60 -9.10
N LYS A 496 6.71 5.29 -8.14
CA LYS A 496 6.91 6.74 -8.18
C LYS A 496 7.66 7.15 -9.45
N GLN A 497 7.08 8.08 -10.21
CA GLN A 497 7.64 8.57 -11.48
C GLN A 497 8.13 10.01 -11.37
N CYS A 498 9.23 10.33 -12.05
CA CYS A 498 9.77 11.66 -12.27
C CYS A 498 9.67 12.00 -13.76
N ILE A 499 9.15 13.18 -14.09
CA ILE A 499 9.23 13.73 -15.45
C ILE A 499 10.48 14.58 -15.54
N LEU A 500 11.44 14.10 -16.32
CA LEU A 500 12.70 14.79 -16.58
C LEU A 500 12.64 15.45 -17.96
N HIS A 501 12.88 16.76 -18.00
CA HIS A 501 13.18 17.44 -19.25
C HIS A 501 14.64 17.16 -19.62
N THR A 502 14.81 16.43 -20.72
CA THR A 502 16.10 15.98 -21.23
C THR A 502 16.50 16.83 -22.43
N LYS A 503 17.70 17.40 -22.38
CA LYS A 503 18.35 18.03 -23.53
C LYS A 503 19.49 17.14 -24.02
N GLN A 504 19.38 16.67 -25.25
CA GLN A 504 20.38 15.85 -25.91
C GLN A 504 21.17 16.72 -26.90
N GLU A 505 22.49 16.65 -26.80
CA GLU A 505 23.40 17.36 -27.69
C GLU A 505 24.40 16.39 -28.34
N LEU A 506 24.53 16.47 -29.66
CA LEU A 506 25.44 15.64 -30.46
C LEU A 506 26.79 16.34 -30.62
N LYS A 507 27.88 15.58 -30.40
CA LYS A 507 29.25 16.03 -30.65
C LYS A 507 29.51 16.19 -32.15
N GLN A 508 29.91 17.39 -32.54
CA GLN A 508 30.30 17.76 -33.89
C GLN A 508 31.76 17.44 -34.18
N ALA A 509 32.14 17.46 -35.47
CA ALA A 509 33.51 17.19 -35.91
C ALA A 509 34.55 18.18 -35.38
N ASP A 510 34.13 19.42 -35.06
CA ASP A 510 34.97 20.46 -34.46
C ASP A 510 35.13 20.32 -32.92
N GLY A 511 34.49 19.31 -32.33
CA GLY A 511 34.49 19.04 -30.89
C GLY A 511 33.41 19.80 -30.11
N SER A 512 32.62 20.66 -30.74
CA SER A 512 31.46 21.32 -30.12
C SER A 512 30.29 20.37 -29.95
N TYR A 513 29.31 20.74 -29.12
CA TYR A 513 28.06 20.00 -28.93
C TYR A 513 26.90 20.88 -29.39
N LEU A 514 26.03 20.32 -30.22
CA LEU A 514 24.82 21.00 -30.71
C LEU A 514 23.58 20.20 -30.32
N GLU A 515 22.57 20.91 -29.83
CA GLU A 515 21.27 20.32 -29.50
C GLU A 515 20.67 19.63 -30.72
N ASN A 516 20.33 18.36 -30.56
CA ASN A 516 19.68 17.57 -31.61
C ASN A 516 18.29 17.09 -31.19
N TRP A 517 18.01 17.06 -29.88
CA TRP A 517 16.68 16.74 -29.36
C TRP A 517 16.50 17.31 -27.95
N SER A 518 15.30 17.79 -27.65
CA SER A 518 14.88 18.13 -26.29
C SER A 518 13.45 17.65 -26.08
N GLY A 519 13.16 17.07 -24.92
CA GLY A 519 11.81 16.60 -24.62
C GLY A 519 11.66 16.13 -23.18
N ASN A 520 10.41 15.90 -22.79
CA ASN A 520 10.09 15.33 -21.49
C ASN A 520 10.08 13.81 -21.61
N SER A 521 10.62 13.14 -20.60
CA SER A 521 10.60 11.68 -20.47
C SER A 521 10.24 11.31 -19.03
N ASP A 522 9.40 10.30 -18.87
CA ASP A 522 9.10 9.66 -17.60
C ASP A 522 10.23 8.70 -17.20
N TRP A 523 10.63 8.80 -15.93
CA TRP A 523 11.66 7.97 -15.33
C TRP A 523 11.19 7.52 -13.94
N PRO A 524 11.28 6.24 -13.60
CA PRO A 524 11.09 5.82 -12.22
C PRO A 524 12.02 6.58 -11.28
N LEU A 525 11.55 6.88 -10.06
CA LEU A 525 12.36 7.54 -9.05
C LEU A 525 13.63 6.73 -8.73
N SER A 526 13.54 5.39 -8.77
CA SER A 526 14.68 4.48 -8.65
C SER A 526 15.76 4.76 -9.71
N SER A 527 15.36 4.89 -10.97
CA SER A 527 16.24 5.23 -12.09
C SER A 527 16.78 6.66 -12.01
N THR A 528 15.98 7.59 -11.47
CA THR A 528 16.39 9.00 -11.28
C THR A 528 17.46 9.12 -10.18
N ASN A 529 17.31 8.40 -9.06
CA ASN A 529 18.33 8.30 -8.02
C ASN A 529 19.62 7.65 -8.55
N TRP A 530 19.51 6.61 -9.40
CA TRP A 530 20.67 6.03 -10.07
C TRP A 530 21.37 7.03 -10.99
N LEU A 531 20.61 7.78 -11.80
CA LEU A 531 21.15 8.83 -12.67
C LEU A 531 21.88 9.91 -11.86
N ALA A 532 21.31 10.36 -10.74
CA ALA A 532 21.93 11.34 -9.86
C ALA A 532 23.30 10.87 -9.35
N GLY A 533 23.42 9.59 -8.96
CA GLY A 533 24.69 8.99 -8.56
C GLY A 533 25.72 8.90 -9.69
N GLN A 534 25.28 8.69 -10.94
CA GLN A 534 26.17 8.70 -12.11
C GLN A 534 26.69 10.10 -12.47
N VAL A 535 25.88 11.14 -12.24
CA VAL A 535 26.23 12.53 -12.60
C VAL A 535 27.02 13.22 -11.49
N ALA A 536 26.55 13.14 -10.25
CA ALA A 536 27.14 13.85 -9.11
C ALA A 536 28.19 13.03 -8.33
N GLY A 537 28.28 11.72 -8.59
CA GLY A 537 29.25 10.84 -7.94
C GLY A 537 29.09 10.77 -6.42
N GLU A 538 30.21 10.70 -5.71
CA GLU A 538 30.25 10.53 -4.24
C GLU A 538 29.50 11.60 -3.46
N VAL A 539 29.39 12.82 -3.99
CA VAL A 539 28.65 13.92 -3.34
C VAL A 539 27.19 13.56 -3.10
N TYR A 540 26.60 12.76 -3.99
CA TYR A 540 25.24 12.29 -3.88
C TYR A 540 25.16 10.91 -3.23
N THR A 541 26.05 9.99 -3.60
CA THR A 541 25.97 8.58 -3.16
C THR A 541 26.54 8.31 -1.75
N SER A 542 27.20 9.29 -1.12
CA SER A 542 27.62 9.19 0.29
C SER A 542 26.48 9.34 1.30
N LYS A 543 25.25 9.58 0.84
CA LYS A 543 24.08 9.80 1.70
C LYS A 543 23.54 8.51 2.29
N PHE A 544 22.88 8.61 3.43
CA PHE A 544 22.26 7.46 4.12
C PHE A 544 20.76 7.36 3.85
N LYS A 545 20.11 8.46 3.47
CA LYS A 545 18.69 8.50 3.10
C LYS A 545 18.54 8.66 1.58
N LEU A 546 17.77 7.76 0.97
CA LEU A 546 17.33 7.91 -0.41
C LEU A 546 16.17 8.93 -0.46
N PRO A 547 16.21 9.88 -1.41
CA PRO A 547 15.08 10.76 -1.67
C PRO A 547 13.84 10.00 -2.17
N GLU A 548 12.68 10.33 -1.59
CA GLU A 548 11.35 9.80 -1.95
C GLU A 548 10.55 10.75 -2.88
N SER A 549 11.07 11.96 -3.10
CA SER A 549 10.52 12.95 -4.03
C SER A 549 11.56 13.30 -5.10
N CYS A 550 11.10 13.49 -6.33
CA CYS A 550 11.92 13.98 -7.44
C CYS A 550 12.37 15.43 -7.22
N PHE A 551 11.63 16.19 -6.41
CA PHE A 551 11.92 17.58 -6.06
C PHE A 551 12.74 17.74 -4.78
N ASP A 552 13.21 16.63 -4.19
CA ASP A 552 14.20 16.69 -3.12
C ASP A 552 15.40 17.56 -3.54
N THR A 553 15.78 18.49 -2.67
CA THR A 553 16.78 19.53 -2.99
C THR A 553 18.10 18.92 -3.46
N ASP A 554 18.45 17.82 -2.83
CA ASP A 554 19.69 17.11 -2.98
C ASP A 554 19.70 16.22 -4.23
N LEU A 555 18.60 15.51 -4.50
CA LEU A 555 18.39 14.78 -5.74
C LEU A 555 18.39 15.72 -6.94
N LYS A 556 17.59 16.79 -6.88
CA LYS A 556 17.44 17.75 -7.95
C LYS A 556 18.78 18.40 -8.28
N ALA A 557 19.50 18.88 -7.27
CA ALA A 557 20.82 19.46 -7.46
C ALA A 557 21.79 18.47 -8.11
N ALA A 558 21.76 17.19 -7.70
CA ALA A 558 22.62 16.16 -8.28
C ALA A 558 22.30 15.86 -9.75
N VAL A 559 21.01 15.69 -10.09
CA VAL A 559 20.56 15.45 -11.47
C VAL A 559 20.89 16.63 -12.40
N GLU A 560 20.78 17.86 -11.89
CA GLU A 560 21.02 19.10 -12.65
C GLU A 560 22.49 19.55 -12.66
N SER A 561 23.38 18.89 -11.91
CA SER A 561 24.77 19.34 -11.68
C SER A 561 25.73 19.17 -12.87
N GLY A 562 25.37 18.40 -13.90
CA GLY A 562 26.30 18.08 -14.98
C GLY A 562 25.70 17.33 -16.17
N TYR A 563 26.59 16.91 -17.06
CA TYR A 563 26.23 16.17 -18.28
C TYR A 563 26.50 14.68 -18.15
N ARG A 564 25.57 13.85 -18.63
CA ARG A 564 25.84 12.43 -18.87
C ARG A 564 26.34 12.24 -20.30
N TYR A 565 27.45 11.54 -20.47
CA TYR A 565 28.01 11.25 -21.79
C TYR A 565 27.68 9.84 -22.23
N TYR A 566 27.33 9.68 -23.51
CA TYR A 566 27.09 8.37 -24.13
C TYR A 566 27.72 8.35 -25.51
N THR A 567 28.42 7.27 -25.84
CA THR A 567 28.90 7.05 -27.20
C THR A 567 28.18 5.84 -27.76
N SER A 568 27.46 6.02 -28.87
CA SER A 568 26.73 4.94 -29.50
C SER A 568 27.71 3.89 -30.03
N PRO A 569 27.57 2.63 -29.63
CA PRO A 569 28.43 1.56 -30.12
C PRO A 569 28.17 1.23 -31.60
N THR A 570 27.01 1.62 -32.15
CA THR A 570 26.58 1.27 -33.50
C THR A 570 27.11 2.23 -34.56
N ASN A 571 27.08 3.54 -34.27
CA ASN A 571 27.48 4.58 -35.22
C ASN A 571 28.67 5.44 -34.75
N GLY A 572 29.18 5.22 -33.53
CA GLY A 572 30.33 5.93 -32.98
C GLY A 572 30.06 7.38 -32.56
N ASN A 573 28.82 7.87 -32.69
CA ASN A 573 28.47 9.23 -32.32
C ASN A 573 28.51 9.41 -30.80
N SER A 574 29.13 10.49 -30.34
CA SER A 574 29.14 10.88 -28.92
C SER A 574 28.07 11.92 -28.64
N TYR A 575 27.31 11.70 -27.58
CA TYR A 575 26.24 12.57 -27.10
C TYR A 575 26.55 13.02 -25.68
N ARG A 576 26.02 14.20 -25.31
CA ARG A 576 25.90 14.60 -23.91
C ARG A 576 24.43 14.94 -23.61
N PHE A 577 24.00 14.62 -22.40
CA PHE A 577 22.64 14.84 -21.93
C PHE A 577 22.64 15.73 -20.70
N ALA A 578 21.76 16.72 -20.67
CA ALA A 578 21.43 17.49 -19.48
C ALA A 578 19.97 17.22 -19.09
N TYR A 579 19.71 17.17 -17.79
CA TYR A 579 18.41 16.82 -17.23
C TYR A 579 17.92 17.93 -16.29
N SER A 580 16.62 18.10 -16.19
CA SER A 580 15.98 18.96 -15.19
C SER A 580 14.63 18.37 -14.77
N VAL A 581 14.30 18.47 -13.49
CA VAL A 581 13.06 17.87 -12.94
C VAL A 581 11.89 18.81 -13.22
N VAL A 582 10.85 18.29 -13.87
CA VAL A 582 9.66 19.06 -14.29
C VAL A 582 8.45 18.77 -13.42
N ALA A 583 8.19 17.48 -13.18
CA ALA A 583 7.03 17.00 -12.44
C ALA A 583 7.36 15.67 -11.76
N GLU A 584 6.55 15.27 -10.79
CA GLU A 584 6.56 13.92 -10.22
C GLU A 584 5.14 13.36 -10.13
N SER A 585 4.99 12.03 -10.07
CA SER A 585 3.70 11.44 -9.76
C SER A 585 3.30 11.83 -8.35
N LYS A 586 2.06 12.34 -8.18
CA LYS A 586 1.52 12.75 -6.89
C LYS A 586 1.55 11.61 -5.88
N HIS A 587 1.15 10.43 -6.35
CA HIS A 587 1.17 9.18 -5.61
C HIS A 587 2.29 8.27 -6.14
N GLY A 588 2.69 7.30 -5.34
CA GLY A 588 3.64 6.26 -5.72
C GLY A 588 4.78 6.10 -4.74
N ASP A 589 5.40 4.94 -4.79
CA ASP A 589 6.57 4.56 -3.98
C ASP A 589 7.52 3.71 -4.85
N PHE A 590 8.68 3.33 -4.34
CA PHE A 590 9.54 2.35 -4.98
C PHE A 590 8.83 1.00 -5.07
N LEU A 591 8.69 0.45 -6.28
CA LEU A 591 8.11 -0.89 -6.42
C LEU A 591 9.06 -1.96 -5.88
N ASN A 592 10.35 -1.86 -6.20
CA ASN A 592 11.39 -2.83 -5.90
C ASN A 592 12.49 -2.28 -4.98
N LYS A 593 13.42 -3.14 -4.58
CA LYS A 593 14.63 -2.69 -3.87
C LYS A 593 15.42 -1.67 -4.69
N VAL A 594 15.97 -0.68 -4.01
CA VAL A 594 16.79 0.38 -4.59
C VAL A 594 18.11 0.51 -3.86
N THR A 595 19.19 0.71 -4.62
CA THR A 595 20.55 0.95 -4.12
C THR A 595 21.15 2.19 -4.78
N PHE A 596 22.10 2.84 -4.11
CA PHE A 596 22.91 3.89 -4.75
C PHE A 596 23.84 3.28 -5.80
N SER A 597 24.14 4.04 -6.85
CA SER A 597 24.87 3.54 -8.02
C SER A 597 26.32 3.09 -7.78
N ASN A 598 26.93 3.49 -6.66
CA ASN A 598 28.30 3.10 -6.29
C ASN A 598 28.36 2.03 -5.19
N ARG A 599 27.21 1.55 -4.70
CA ARG A 599 27.15 0.53 -3.65
C ARG A 599 26.92 -0.84 -4.28
N PRO A 600 27.70 -1.86 -3.91
CA PRO A 600 27.59 -3.19 -4.48
C PRO A 600 26.23 -3.80 -4.12
N SER A 601 25.48 -4.20 -5.14
CA SER A 601 24.27 -4.98 -5.06
C SER A 601 24.31 -5.98 -6.21
N GLU A 602 24.86 -7.16 -5.97
CA GLU A 602 24.76 -8.28 -6.90
C GLU A 602 23.81 -9.31 -6.31
N GLU A 603 22.93 -9.87 -7.15
CA GLU A 603 21.96 -10.91 -6.76
C GLU A 603 22.63 -12.18 -6.20
N ASP A 604 23.91 -12.40 -6.55
CA ASP A 604 24.70 -13.59 -6.21
C ASP A 604 25.77 -13.36 -5.10
N ALA A 605 25.84 -12.17 -4.49
CA ALA A 605 26.86 -11.87 -3.49
C ALA A 605 26.63 -12.64 -2.17
N SER A 606 27.68 -13.08 -1.49
CA SER A 606 27.60 -13.89 -0.26
C SER A 606 27.48 -13.03 1.02
N TYR A 607 26.34 -13.14 1.74
CA TYR A 607 26.01 -12.82 3.17
C TYR A 607 26.55 -11.57 3.90
N ILE A 608 27.70 -11.01 3.54
CA ILE A 608 28.34 -9.84 4.16
C ILE A 608 28.49 -8.79 3.06
N GLY A 609 27.44 -8.00 2.81
CA GLY A 609 27.51 -6.91 1.83
C GLY A 609 26.21 -6.42 1.17
N TYR A 610 25.02 -6.90 1.56
CA TYR A 610 23.76 -6.40 0.99
C TYR A 610 23.38 -5.02 1.55
N GLU A 611 24.02 -3.97 1.06
CA GLU A 611 23.56 -2.60 1.35
C GLU A 611 22.44 -2.24 0.38
N VAL A 612 21.20 -2.43 0.83
CA VAL A 612 20.01 -1.88 0.16
C VAL A 612 19.57 -0.61 0.89
N GLU A 613 19.04 0.35 0.14
CA GLU A 613 18.62 1.63 0.71
C GLU A 613 17.11 1.75 0.83
N HIS A 614 16.38 1.00 0.02
CA HIS A 614 14.93 0.86 0.11
C HIS A 614 14.52 -0.56 -0.32
N LEU A 615 13.50 -1.15 0.32
CA LEU A 615 13.01 -2.51 -0.02
C LEU A 615 11.90 -2.54 -1.07
N GLY A 616 11.17 -1.44 -1.20
CA GLY A 616 10.01 -1.28 -2.09
C GLY A 616 8.73 -1.97 -1.61
N ILE A 617 7.60 -1.64 -2.24
CA ILE A 617 6.25 -1.97 -1.75
C ILE A 617 5.61 -3.22 -2.39
N TRP A 618 6.31 -3.95 -3.25
CA TRP A 618 5.72 -5.10 -3.96
C TRP A 618 5.20 -6.19 -3.00
N MET A 619 5.85 -6.41 -1.84
CA MET A 619 5.37 -7.36 -0.83
C MET A 619 4.06 -6.90 -0.18
N ASP A 620 3.94 -5.61 0.11
CA ASP A 620 2.77 -4.99 0.72
C ASP A 620 1.56 -5.21 -0.17
N LYS A 621 1.74 -5.14 -1.49
CA LYS A 621 0.70 -5.46 -2.48
C LYS A 621 0.27 -6.93 -2.41
N LEU A 622 1.21 -7.87 -2.28
CA LEU A 622 0.86 -9.30 -2.15
C LEU A 622 0.12 -9.61 -0.86
N LEU A 623 0.57 -8.99 0.25
CA LEU A 623 -0.08 -9.10 1.55
C LEU A 623 -1.46 -8.43 1.56
N ALA A 624 -1.62 -7.29 0.88
CA ALA A 624 -2.92 -6.64 0.72
C ALA A 624 -3.90 -7.51 -0.08
N ILE A 625 -3.43 -8.22 -1.13
CA ILE A 625 -4.26 -9.22 -1.84
C ILE A 625 -4.66 -10.35 -0.89
N GLU A 626 -3.70 -10.94 -0.17
CA GLU A 626 -3.98 -11.98 0.83
C GLU A 626 -5.04 -11.53 1.81
N SER A 627 -4.86 -10.36 2.43
CA SER A 627 -5.76 -9.84 3.46
C SER A 627 -7.12 -9.42 2.91
N LEU A 628 -7.22 -8.95 1.67
CA LEU A 628 -8.52 -8.62 1.04
C LEU A 628 -9.37 -9.87 0.78
N PHE A 629 -8.73 -11.00 0.48
CA PHE A 629 -9.38 -12.28 0.16
C PHE A 629 -9.47 -13.24 1.36
N GLN A 630 -8.77 -12.96 2.44
CA GLN A 630 -8.78 -13.79 3.64
C GLN A 630 -10.19 -13.85 4.25
N PRO A 631 -10.77 -15.05 4.43
CA PRO A 631 -12.09 -15.17 5.04
C PRO A 631 -12.05 -14.89 6.54
N SER A 632 -13.23 -14.64 7.08
CA SER A 632 -13.52 -14.50 8.50
C SER A 632 -12.85 -15.59 9.32
N GLY A 633 -12.33 -15.21 10.50
CA GLY A 633 -11.79 -16.14 11.48
C GLY A 633 -12.87 -17.00 12.16
N LEU A 634 -14.15 -16.66 11.95
CA LEU A 634 -15.29 -17.36 12.52
C LEU A 634 -15.49 -18.73 11.86
N ARG A 635 -15.71 -19.75 12.71
CA ARG A 635 -15.86 -21.13 12.24
C ARG A 635 -17.10 -21.27 11.34
N GLY A 636 -16.88 -21.72 10.10
CA GLY A 636 -17.95 -21.99 9.13
C GLY A 636 -18.48 -20.74 8.42
N VAL A 637 -17.74 -19.63 8.47
CA VAL A 637 -18.08 -18.38 7.80
C VAL A 637 -17.14 -18.17 6.61
N ASP A 638 -17.70 -18.04 5.41
CA ASP A 638 -16.97 -17.72 4.18
C ASP A 638 -17.32 -16.30 3.69
N PHE A 639 -16.87 -15.33 4.47
CA PHE A 639 -17.01 -13.90 4.18
C PHE A 639 -15.63 -13.23 4.25
N ALA A 640 -15.29 -12.46 3.23
CA ALA A 640 -14.04 -11.70 3.15
C ALA A 640 -14.34 -10.25 2.70
N LEU A 641 -13.38 -9.34 2.86
CA LEU A 641 -13.56 -7.93 2.47
C LEU A 641 -13.90 -7.75 0.98
N ILE A 642 -13.41 -8.65 0.11
CA ILE A 642 -13.76 -8.67 -1.32
C ILE A 642 -15.27 -8.87 -1.58
N ASP A 643 -16.02 -9.41 -0.62
CA ASP A 643 -17.47 -9.62 -0.74
C ASP A 643 -18.28 -8.39 -0.35
N LEU A 644 -17.64 -7.33 0.16
CA LEU A 644 -18.33 -6.07 0.41
C LEU A 644 -18.86 -5.50 -0.92
N PRO A 645 -20.10 -4.99 -0.95
CA PRO A 645 -20.68 -4.40 -2.15
C PRO A 645 -19.77 -3.36 -2.81
N GLY A 646 -19.43 -3.58 -4.09
CA GLY A 646 -18.59 -2.69 -4.90
C GLY A 646 -17.08 -2.95 -4.85
N VAL A 647 -16.56 -3.64 -3.82
CA VAL A 647 -15.11 -3.91 -3.67
C VAL A 647 -14.60 -4.86 -4.76
N ARG A 648 -15.39 -5.86 -5.15
CA ARG A 648 -15.04 -6.78 -6.25
C ARG A 648 -14.90 -6.07 -7.59
N ASP A 649 -15.75 -5.08 -7.88
CA ASP A 649 -15.70 -4.33 -9.13
C ASP A 649 -14.42 -3.48 -9.22
N GLU A 650 -14.01 -2.86 -8.11
CA GLU A 650 -12.72 -2.15 -8.01
C GLU A 650 -11.54 -3.10 -8.21
N MET A 651 -11.58 -4.29 -7.62
CA MET A 651 -10.53 -5.30 -7.79
C MET A 651 -10.46 -5.83 -9.23
N LYS A 652 -11.61 -6.03 -9.89
CA LYS A 652 -11.68 -6.43 -11.29
C LYS A 652 -11.11 -5.36 -12.21
N ALA A 653 -11.37 -4.09 -11.93
CA ALA A 653 -10.77 -2.98 -12.67
C ALA A 653 -9.23 -2.95 -12.52
N LEU A 654 -8.70 -3.24 -11.33
CA LEU A 654 -7.26 -3.39 -11.10
C LEU A 654 -6.66 -4.57 -11.84
N VAL A 655 -7.32 -5.73 -11.83
CA VAL A 655 -6.90 -6.91 -12.58
C VAL A 655 -6.83 -6.61 -14.08
N ASP A 656 -7.87 -5.99 -14.63
CA ASP A 656 -7.89 -5.58 -16.04
C ASP A 656 -6.74 -4.62 -16.35
N HIS A 657 -6.48 -3.66 -15.46
CA HIS A 657 -5.40 -2.71 -15.60
C HIS A 657 -4.03 -3.40 -15.61
N TRP A 658 -3.75 -4.29 -14.65
CA TRP A 658 -2.46 -4.99 -14.57
C TRP A 658 -2.24 -5.98 -15.71
N ALA A 659 -3.29 -6.73 -16.07
CA ALA A 659 -3.18 -7.83 -17.01
C ALA A 659 -3.24 -7.37 -18.48
N THR A 660 -4.00 -6.30 -18.77
CA THR A 660 -4.27 -5.87 -20.16
C THR A 660 -3.81 -4.45 -20.47
N GLY A 661 -3.33 -3.67 -19.49
CA GLY A 661 -2.97 -2.26 -19.67
C GLY A 661 -4.18 -1.34 -19.86
N LYS A 662 -5.41 -1.83 -19.63
CA LYS A 662 -6.61 -0.97 -19.70
C LYS A 662 -6.49 0.16 -18.66
N PRO A 663 -6.74 1.44 -19.02
CA PRO A 663 -6.76 2.52 -18.04
C PRO A 663 -7.77 2.25 -16.93
N LEU A 664 -7.42 2.63 -15.70
CA LEU A 664 -8.37 2.55 -14.58
C LEU A 664 -9.60 3.43 -14.86
N PRO A 665 -10.81 2.96 -14.53
CA PRO A 665 -12.01 3.78 -14.63
C PRO A 665 -11.94 4.96 -13.66
N LYS A 666 -12.84 5.94 -13.85
CA LYS A 666 -13.02 7.00 -12.86
C LYS A 666 -13.38 6.38 -11.52
N ALA A 667 -12.78 6.88 -10.43
CA ALA A 667 -13.06 6.43 -9.08
C ALA A 667 -14.57 6.41 -8.80
N SER A 668 -15.05 5.29 -8.27
CA SER A 668 -16.42 5.16 -7.76
C SER A 668 -16.66 6.12 -6.58
N GLU A 669 -17.92 6.34 -6.22
CA GLU A 669 -18.23 7.17 -5.04
C GLU A 669 -17.65 6.59 -3.75
N LEU A 670 -17.68 5.26 -3.61
CA LEU A 670 -17.04 4.57 -2.49
C LEU A 670 -15.51 4.78 -2.48
N ALA A 671 -14.86 4.69 -3.65
CA ALA A 671 -13.42 4.94 -3.77
C ALA A 671 -13.04 6.39 -3.43
N LYS A 672 -13.92 7.37 -3.67
CA LYS A 672 -13.69 8.77 -3.29
C LYS A 672 -13.94 9.02 -1.80
N GLU A 673 -14.86 8.28 -1.20
CA GLU A 673 -15.23 8.44 0.21
C GLU A 673 -14.22 7.73 1.13
N PHE A 674 -13.79 6.51 0.78
CA PHE A 674 -12.98 5.65 1.64
C PHE A 674 -11.54 5.43 1.15
N GLY A 675 -11.24 5.76 -0.11
CA GLY A 675 -9.89 5.67 -0.66
C GLY A 675 -9.16 7.01 -0.64
N HIS A 676 -7.85 6.97 -0.45
CA HIS A 676 -6.92 8.09 -0.54
C HIS A 676 -6.33 8.24 -1.95
N ILE A 677 -6.43 7.21 -2.80
CA ILE A 677 -5.87 7.20 -4.16
C ILE A 677 -6.97 7.07 -5.22
N ALA A 678 -7.73 8.15 -5.41
CA ALA A 678 -8.77 8.21 -6.44
C ALA A 678 -8.19 8.23 -7.88
N GLU A 679 -7.07 8.93 -8.08
CA GLU A 679 -6.40 9.06 -9.38
C GLU A 679 -4.89 8.78 -9.24
N PRO A 680 -4.44 7.52 -9.38
CA PRO A 680 -3.06 7.13 -9.06
C PRO A 680 -1.99 7.75 -9.98
N TYR A 681 -2.36 8.15 -11.20
CA TYR A 681 -1.41 8.60 -12.25
C TYR A 681 -1.39 10.12 -12.48
N VAL A 682 -1.78 10.91 -11.48
CA VAL A 682 -1.71 12.37 -11.53
C VAL A 682 -0.27 12.84 -11.29
N PHE A 683 0.18 13.84 -12.05
CA PHE A 683 1.49 14.48 -11.87
C PHE A 683 1.38 15.88 -11.28
N VAL A 684 2.33 16.23 -10.43
CA VAL A 684 2.40 17.52 -9.73
C VAL A 684 3.76 18.21 -9.93
N ASP A 685 3.76 19.54 -9.87
CA ASP A 685 4.97 20.36 -9.85
C ASP A 685 5.61 20.42 -8.45
N ALA A 686 6.71 21.17 -8.31
CA ALA A 686 7.42 21.33 -7.04
C ALA A 686 6.58 21.98 -5.92
N ASN A 687 5.47 22.64 -6.26
CA ASN A 687 4.56 23.27 -5.31
C ASN A 687 3.34 22.36 -5.00
N GLY A 688 3.27 21.17 -5.60
CA GLY A 688 2.13 20.25 -5.46
C GLY A 688 0.95 20.57 -6.37
N ASN A 689 1.08 21.50 -7.33
CA ASN A 689 0.01 21.79 -8.27
C ASN A 689 -0.03 20.74 -9.39
N ALA A 690 -1.22 20.30 -9.77
CA ALA A 690 -1.39 19.35 -10.87
C ALA A 690 -0.84 19.94 -12.18
N VAL A 691 -0.05 19.14 -12.92
CA VAL A 691 0.52 19.52 -14.21
C VAL A 691 -0.33 18.87 -15.32
N PRO A 692 -1.19 19.64 -16.00
CA PRO A 692 -2.05 19.10 -17.05
C PRO A 692 -1.24 18.71 -18.30
N GLY A 693 -1.73 17.72 -19.04
CA GLY A 693 -1.14 17.30 -20.32
C GLY A 693 -0.07 16.22 -20.24
N ILE A 694 0.33 15.79 -19.04
CA ILE A 694 1.19 14.60 -18.87
C ILE A 694 0.30 13.36 -18.88
N SER A 695 0.49 12.50 -19.89
CA SER A 695 -0.14 11.18 -19.96
C SER A 695 0.90 10.12 -19.64
N TYR A 696 0.62 9.26 -18.66
CA TYR A 696 1.48 8.16 -18.26
C TYR A 696 0.69 6.85 -18.35
N ASP A 697 1.26 5.88 -19.06
CA ASP A 697 0.66 4.56 -19.26
C ASP A 697 1.55 3.48 -18.62
N PRO A 698 1.20 3.01 -17.42
CA PRO A 698 2.03 2.08 -16.67
C PRO A 698 2.05 0.69 -17.32
N GLN A 699 3.25 0.17 -17.57
CA GLN A 699 3.43 -1.12 -18.23
C GLN A 699 3.44 -2.31 -17.23
N TRP A 700 2.37 -2.48 -16.45
CA TRP A 700 2.28 -3.53 -15.41
C TRP A 700 2.43 -4.96 -15.92
N ASN A 701 2.06 -5.21 -17.17
CA ASN A 701 2.20 -6.52 -17.82
C ASN A 701 3.66 -6.96 -18.00
N SER A 702 4.59 -6.00 -18.00
CA SER A 702 6.03 -6.19 -18.22
C SER A 702 6.88 -5.71 -17.04
N SER A 703 6.29 -4.97 -16.08
CA SER A 703 6.93 -4.66 -14.80
C SER A 703 7.27 -5.94 -14.05
N GLU A 704 8.51 -6.05 -13.59
CA GLU A 704 8.97 -7.21 -12.82
C GLU A 704 9.18 -6.86 -11.34
N ILE A 705 8.77 -7.77 -10.47
CA ILE A 705 9.18 -7.85 -9.08
C ILE A 705 10.53 -8.58 -9.02
N ARG A 706 11.52 -7.96 -8.38
CA ARG A 706 12.84 -8.54 -8.21
C ARG A 706 12.83 -9.67 -7.19
N ALA A 707 13.62 -10.71 -7.43
CA ALA A 707 13.79 -11.79 -6.48
C ALA A 707 14.40 -11.29 -5.16
N THR A 708 13.97 -11.91 -4.06
CA THR A 708 14.65 -11.76 -2.76
C THR A 708 15.81 -12.74 -2.68
N PRO A 709 16.85 -12.45 -1.89
CA PRO A 709 17.99 -13.36 -1.78
C PRO A 709 17.62 -14.58 -0.94
N SER A 710 18.35 -15.68 -1.16
CA SER A 710 18.35 -16.88 -0.32
C SER A 710 16.99 -17.60 -0.18
N ARG A 711 16.65 -18.10 1.01
CA ARG A 711 15.47 -18.97 1.26
C ARG A 711 14.13 -18.24 1.28
N LEU A 712 14.11 -16.92 1.42
CA LEU A 712 12.86 -16.15 1.38
C LEU A 712 12.18 -16.27 0.01
N SER A 713 12.97 -16.37 -1.08
CA SER A 713 12.42 -16.59 -2.42
C SER A 713 11.68 -17.92 -2.54
N TRP A 714 12.00 -18.92 -1.72
CA TRP A 714 11.27 -20.19 -1.67
C TRP A 714 9.91 -20.05 -1.00
N ILE A 715 9.85 -19.33 0.13
CA ILE A 715 8.60 -19.04 0.84
C ILE A 715 7.69 -18.24 -0.08
N LEU A 716 8.19 -17.16 -0.69
CA LEU A 716 7.42 -16.31 -1.58
C LEU A 716 7.02 -17.01 -2.89
N ASN A 717 7.83 -17.93 -3.40
CA ASN A 717 7.46 -18.76 -4.55
C ASN A 717 6.26 -19.64 -4.19
N ARG A 718 6.32 -20.32 -3.05
CA ARG A 718 5.22 -21.15 -2.55
C ARG A 718 3.99 -20.32 -2.17
N TRP A 719 4.18 -19.11 -1.66
CA TRP A 719 3.10 -18.31 -1.11
C TRP A 719 2.39 -17.49 -2.18
N TYR A 720 3.14 -16.90 -3.11
CA TYR A 720 2.67 -15.89 -4.04
C TYR A 720 3.13 -16.12 -5.50
N GLY A 721 3.68 -17.30 -5.81
CA GLY A 721 4.01 -17.65 -7.20
C GLY A 721 5.16 -16.85 -7.79
N THR A 722 6.01 -16.24 -6.95
CA THR A 722 7.23 -15.54 -7.39
C THR A 722 8.29 -16.51 -7.90
N ASN A 723 9.17 -16.09 -8.79
CA ASN A 723 10.34 -16.88 -9.21
C ASN A 723 11.37 -16.95 -8.07
N ARG A 724 12.05 -18.10 -7.94
CA ARG A 724 13.11 -18.30 -6.92
C ARG A 724 14.40 -17.54 -7.24
N SER A 725 14.60 -17.20 -8.51
CA SER A 725 15.74 -16.45 -9.06
C SER A 725 15.28 -15.65 -10.27
N GLY A 726 15.85 -14.45 -10.46
CA GLY A 726 15.44 -13.54 -11.52
C GLY A 726 14.09 -12.86 -11.25
N GLY A 727 13.74 -11.87 -12.09
CA GLY A 727 12.49 -11.14 -11.97
C GLY A 727 11.25 -12.01 -12.20
N THR A 728 10.15 -11.62 -11.58
CA THR A 728 8.81 -12.18 -11.86
C THR A 728 7.90 -11.07 -12.35
N SER A 729 7.14 -11.30 -13.42
CA SER A 729 6.08 -10.36 -13.82
C SER A 729 5.18 -10.04 -12.63
N ALA A 730 5.02 -8.75 -12.32
CA ALA A 730 4.21 -8.27 -11.20
C ALA A 730 2.76 -8.74 -11.35
N ALA A 731 2.22 -8.60 -12.57
CA ALA A 731 0.89 -9.11 -12.91
C ALA A 731 0.78 -10.62 -12.63
N LYS A 732 1.77 -11.43 -13.00
CA LYS A 732 1.74 -12.89 -12.74
C LYS A 732 1.63 -13.20 -11.24
N SER A 733 2.44 -12.56 -10.40
CA SER A 733 2.40 -12.78 -8.94
C SER A 733 1.11 -12.26 -8.29
N PHE A 734 0.57 -11.13 -8.75
CA PHE A 734 -0.69 -10.60 -8.24
C PHE A 734 -1.86 -11.53 -8.59
N LEU A 735 -1.96 -11.96 -9.85
CA LEU A 735 -3.02 -12.87 -10.30
C LEU A 735 -2.95 -14.23 -9.60
N TYR A 736 -1.75 -14.78 -9.38
CA TYR A 736 -1.59 -16.00 -8.59
C TYR A 736 -2.10 -15.84 -7.17
N SER A 737 -1.72 -14.73 -6.52
CA SER A 737 -2.11 -14.49 -5.13
C SER A 737 -3.63 -14.40 -5.02
N ILE A 738 -4.28 -13.70 -5.95
CA ILE A 738 -5.76 -13.67 -6.04
C ILE A 738 -6.30 -15.09 -6.16
N TYR A 739 -5.87 -15.84 -7.17
CA TYR A 739 -6.38 -17.20 -7.41
C TYR A 739 -6.22 -18.10 -6.18
N LYS A 740 -5.05 -18.05 -5.54
CA LYS A 740 -4.75 -18.87 -4.37
C LYS A 740 -5.68 -18.56 -3.20
N TYR A 741 -5.82 -17.30 -2.81
CA TYR A 741 -6.65 -16.94 -1.65
C TYR A 741 -8.14 -17.03 -1.96
N ASP A 742 -8.55 -16.83 -3.20
CA ASP A 742 -9.90 -17.14 -3.69
C ASP A 742 -10.19 -18.66 -3.64
N SER A 743 -9.20 -19.52 -3.93
CA SER A 743 -9.35 -20.98 -3.85
C SER A 743 -9.39 -21.56 -2.43
N PHE A 744 -8.97 -20.78 -1.42
CA PHE A 744 -9.05 -21.19 -0.01
C PHE A 744 -10.43 -21.00 0.60
N ARG A 745 -11.35 -20.40 -0.15
CA ARG A 745 -12.75 -20.26 0.20
C ARG A 745 -13.41 -21.64 0.08
N THR A 746 -14.37 -21.92 0.95
CA THR A 746 -14.89 -23.28 1.19
C THR A 746 -16.40 -23.39 1.05
N ASP A 747 -17.11 -22.28 0.81
CA ASP A 747 -18.55 -22.28 0.63
C ASP A 747 -18.93 -22.51 -0.84
N ASP A 748 -19.05 -23.78 -1.20
CA ASP A 748 -19.53 -24.21 -2.52
C ASP A 748 -20.96 -23.73 -2.85
N TYR A 749 -21.72 -23.23 -1.87
CA TYR A 749 -23.05 -22.64 -2.08
C TYR A 749 -23.00 -21.15 -2.43
N LYS A 750 -21.81 -20.53 -2.45
CA LYS A 750 -21.57 -19.14 -2.87
C LYS A 750 -20.70 -19.13 -4.14
N PRO A 751 -21.26 -19.31 -5.35
CA PRO A 751 -20.50 -19.32 -6.61
C PRO A 751 -19.63 -18.07 -6.80
N GLU A 752 -20.06 -16.95 -6.22
CA GLU A 752 -19.35 -15.68 -6.16
C GLU A 752 -17.99 -15.77 -5.45
N ALA A 753 -17.81 -16.75 -4.57
CA ALA A 753 -16.57 -16.96 -3.83
C ALA A 753 -15.40 -17.41 -4.71
N TYR A 754 -15.67 -17.95 -5.90
CA TYR A 754 -14.64 -18.41 -6.84
C TYR A 754 -14.60 -17.55 -8.13
N GLU A 755 -15.34 -16.44 -8.15
CA GLU A 755 -15.52 -15.64 -9.37
C GLU A 755 -14.19 -15.04 -9.85
N MET A 756 -13.37 -14.54 -8.92
CA MET A 756 -12.09 -13.90 -9.26
C MET A 756 -11.08 -14.93 -9.78
N GLY A 757 -10.99 -16.11 -9.17
CA GLY A 757 -10.14 -17.20 -9.60
C GLY A 757 -10.52 -17.70 -11.00
N ARG A 758 -11.81 -17.80 -11.30
CA ARG A 758 -12.30 -18.15 -12.66
C ARG A 758 -11.99 -17.05 -13.66
N TYR A 759 -12.20 -15.78 -13.28
CA TYR A 759 -11.96 -14.62 -14.13
C TYR A 759 -10.52 -14.55 -14.67
N ILE A 760 -9.52 -14.92 -13.86
CA ILE A 760 -8.09 -14.76 -14.15
C ILE A 760 -7.35 -16.05 -14.56
N SER A 761 -8.07 -17.15 -14.71
CA SER A 761 -7.49 -18.46 -15.03
C SER A 761 -7.62 -18.83 -16.50
N ILE A 762 -6.85 -19.84 -16.90
CA ILE A 762 -6.91 -20.53 -18.19
C ILE A 762 -6.74 -22.05 -17.96
N SER A 763 -7.44 -22.89 -18.72
CA SER A 763 -7.36 -24.35 -18.56
C SER A 763 -6.36 -24.98 -19.52
N GLU A 764 -5.59 -25.97 -19.06
CA GLU A 764 -4.73 -26.81 -19.92
C GLU A 764 -5.49 -28.02 -20.52
N ASP A 765 -6.60 -28.45 -19.91
CA ASP A 765 -7.35 -29.65 -20.33
C ASP A 765 -8.65 -29.35 -21.08
N TYR A 766 -8.96 -30.20 -22.06
CA TYR A 766 -10.16 -30.06 -22.89
C TYR A 766 -11.41 -30.55 -22.16
N LEU A 767 -12.24 -29.62 -21.69
CA LEU A 767 -13.64 -29.91 -21.37
C LEU A 767 -14.60 -29.59 -22.54
N PRO A 768 -15.64 -30.39 -22.77
CA PRO A 768 -16.68 -30.07 -23.73
C PRO A 768 -17.46 -28.81 -23.28
N GLY A 769 -17.22 -27.69 -23.96
CA GLY A 769 -17.86 -26.40 -23.67
C GLY A 769 -17.01 -25.18 -24.02
N TYR A 770 -15.68 -25.32 -24.03
CA TYR A 770 -14.76 -24.21 -24.28
C TYR A 770 -14.84 -23.63 -25.70
N THR A 771 -14.92 -22.30 -25.82
CA THR A 771 -15.13 -21.59 -27.09
C THR A 771 -13.83 -21.13 -27.75
N GLN A 772 -12.79 -20.87 -26.95
CA GLN A 772 -11.48 -20.42 -27.42
C GLN A 772 -10.37 -21.39 -27.04
N LYS A 773 -9.38 -21.50 -27.93
CA LYS A 773 -8.14 -22.25 -27.69
C LYS A 773 -6.92 -21.57 -28.31
N ILE A 774 -5.74 -21.82 -27.73
CA ILE A 774 -4.45 -21.35 -28.23
C ILE A 774 -3.35 -22.38 -27.93
N ASP A 775 -2.43 -22.58 -28.87
CA ASP A 775 -1.27 -23.46 -28.68
C ASP A 775 -0.04 -22.62 -28.33
N ILE A 776 0.64 -22.97 -27.22
CA ILE A 776 1.85 -22.32 -26.74
C ILE A 776 2.87 -23.40 -26.39
N LEU A 777 4.06 -23.38 -27.02
CA LEU A 777 5.14 -24.35 -26.74
C LEU A 777 4.72 -25.83 -26.80
N GLY A 778 3.74 -26.18 -27.65
CA GLY A 778 3.26 -27.55 -27.83
C GLY A 778 2.19 -28.01 -26.84
N LYS A 779 1.72 -27.13 -25.95
CA LYS A 779 0.53 -27.34 -25.11
C LYS A 779 -0.64 -26.51 -25.63
N THR A 780 -1.85 -27.05 -25.56
CA THR A 780 -3.08 -26.34 -25.94
C THR A 780 -3.77 -25.86 -24.69
N TYR A 781 -4.14 -24.58 -24.67
CA TYR A 781 -4.88 -23.96 -23.59
C TYR A 781 -6.27 -23.56 -24.04
N TYR A 782 -7.25 -23.62 -23.13
CA TYR A 782 -8.67 -23.42 -23.39
C TYR A 782 -9.27 -22.32 -22.50
N ALA A 783 -10.24 -21.57 -23.03
CA ALA A 783 -10.97 -20.52 -22.31
C ALA A 783 -12.40 -20.35 -22.86
N ASP A 784 -13.32 -19.95 -22.00
CA ASP A 784 -14.73 -19.67 -22.31
C ASP A 784 -15.29 -18.48 -21.51
N GLU A 785 -16.61 -18.41 -21.36
CA GLU A 785 -17.30 -17.38 -20.57
C GLU A 785 -16.98 -17.42 -19.07
N SER A 786 -16.45 -18.53 -18.53
CA SER A 786 -15.96 -18.62 -17.15
C SER A 786 -14.57 -17.99 -17.01
N ASN A 787 -13.72 -18.09 -18.04
CA ASN A 787 -12.37 -17.53 -18.09
C ASN A 787 -12.31 -16.23 -18.91
N VAL A 788 -13.13 -15.25 -18.53
CA VAL A 788 -13.40 -14.05 -19.32
C VAL A 788 -12.11 -13.34 -19.78
N LEU A 789 -11.11 -13.20 -18.89
CA LEU A 789 -9.86 -12.51 -19.24
C LEU A 789 -9.04 -13.28 -20.27
N ALA A 790 -8.90 -14.60 -20.09
CA ALA A 790 -8.22 -15.47 -21.04
C ALA A 790 -8.93 -15.49 -22.40
N GLU A 791 -10.27 -15.56 -22.40
CA GLU A 791 -11.07 -15.55 -23.61
C GLU A 791 -10.86 -14.25 -24.42
N GLN A 792 -10.85 -13.09 -23.75
CA GLN A 792 -10.56 -11.79 -24.35
C GLN A 792 -9.14 -11.74 -24.92
N MET A 793 -8.13 -12.14 -24.12
CA MET A 793 -6.73 -12.13 -24.54
C MET A 793 -6.49 -13.03 -25.77
N ILE A 794 -7.05 -14.25 -25.79
CA ILE A 794 -6.91 -15.17 -26.93
C ILE A 794 -7.53 -14.57 -28.19
N LYS A 795 -8.70 -13.92 -28.09
CA LYS A 795 -9.35 -13.24 -29.22
C LYS A 795 -8.46 -12.13 -29.78
N GLU A 796 -7.80 -11.34 -28.93
CA GLU A 796 -6.88 -10.29 -29.37
C GLU A 796 -5.57 -10.84 -29.95
N ILE A 797 -4.99 -11.89 -29.35
CA ILE A 797 -3.78 -12.55 -29.87
C ILE A 797 -4.02 -13.09 -31.28
N LYS A 798 -5.18 -13.70 -31.53
CA LYS A 798 -5.55 -14.25 -32.85
C LYS A 798 -5.70 -13.20 -33.94
N LYS A 799 -5.85 -11.92 -33.60
CA LYS A 799 -5.88 -10.80 -34.56
C LYS A 799 -4.48 -10.36 -34.99
N SER A 800 -3.42 -10.77 -34.28
CA SER A 800 -2.05 -10.36 -34.62
C SER A 800 -1.58 -10.96 -35.95
N ASP A 801 -0.81 -10.18 -36.71
CA ASP A 801 -0.23 -10.59 -38.00
C ASP A 801 0.45 -11.96 -37.89
N ILE A 802 1.22 -12.20 -36.83
CA ILE A 802 1.99 -13.43 -36.65
C ILE A 802 1.08 -14.67 -36.50
N PHE A 803 -0.03 -14.55 -35.78
CA PHE A 803 -0.97 -15.66 -35.60
C PHE A 803 -1.79 -15.90 -36.87
N ILE A 804 -2.21 -14.86 -37.59
CA ILE A 804 -2.86 -15.01 -38.90
C ILE A 804 -1.91 -15.73 -39.86
N ILE A 805 -0.67 -15.26 -40.02
CA ILE A 805 0.32 -15.88 -40.91
C ILE A 805 0.56 -17.36 -40.54
N SER A 806 0.61 -17.69 -39.25
CA SER A 806 0.90 -19.05 -38.77
C SER A 806 -0.14 -20.11 -39.18
N GLN A 807 -1.34 -19.70 -39.62
CA GLN A 807 -2.38 -20.63 -40.08
C GLN A 807 -2.14 -21.16 -41.50
N TYR A 808 -1.18 -20.60 -42.25
CA TYR A 808 -0.93 -20.93 -43.65
C TYR A 808 0.42 -21.65 -43.81
N SER A 809 0.46 -22.63 -44.72
CA SER A 809 1.70 -23.28 -45.14
C SER A 809 2.60 -22.30 -45.91
N ARG A 810 3.91 -22.59 -45.96
CA ARG A 810 4.85 -21.80 -46.78
C ARG A 810 4.45 -21.75 -48.25
N SER A 811 3.85 -22.80 -48.80
CA SER A 811 3.33 -22.80 -50.18
C SER A 811 2.18 -21.81 -50.33
N GLU A 812 1.19 -21.84 -49.43
CA GLU A 812 0.04 -20.93 -49.45
C GLU A 812 0.48 -19.48 -49.26
N LEU A 813 1.41 -19.20 -48.36
CA LEU A 813 1.96 -17.85 -48.17
C LEU A 813 2.68 -17.32 -49.43
N ASN A 814 3.45 -18.17 -50.11
CA ASN A 814 4.08 -17.79 -51.38
C ASN A 814 3.04 -17.58 -52.49
N GLU A 815 2.00 -18.39 -52.56
CA GLU A 815 0.88 -18.21 -53.49
C GLU A 815 0.11 -16.90 -53.20
N HIS A 816 -0.11 -16.59 -51.92
CA HIS A 816 -0.70 -15.32 -51.52
C HIS A 816 0.21 -14.15 -51.95
N LEU A 817 1.52 -14.21 -51.74
CA LEU A 817 2.43 -13.14 -52.20
C LEU A 817 2.37 -12.93 -53.72
N VAL A 818 2.26 -13.99 -54.51
CA VAL A 818 2.19 -13.92 -55.98
C VAL A 818 0.81 -13.45 -56.47
N GLY A 819 -0.28 -13.92 -55.85
CA GLY A 819 -1.67 -13.66 -56.25
C GLY A 819 -2.31 -12.42 -55.62
N ARG A 820 -1.69 -11.85 -54.57
CA ARG A 820 -2.24 -10.74 -53.77
C ARG A 820 -2.53 -9.51 -54.59
N ALA A 821 -1.56 -9.08 -55.41
CA ALA A 821 -1.75 -7.92 -56.27
C ALA A 821 -2.95 -8.12 -57.21
N THR A 822 -3.09 -9.30 -57.82
CA THR A 822 -4.19 -9.62 -58.73
C THR A 822 -5.56 -9.59 -58.03
N HIS A 823 -5.68 -10.20 -56.83
CA HIS A 823 -6.92 -10.21 -56.06
C HIS A 823 -7.33 -8.81 -55.58
N LEU A 824 -6.39 -8.08 -54.97
CA LEU A 824 -6.66 -6.73 -54.48
C LEU A 824 -6.96 -5.76 -55.64
N ASN A 825 -6.30 -5.93 -56.80
CA ASN A 825 -6.59 -5.14 -57.99
C ASN A 825 -7.98 -5.42 -58.58
N GLY A 826 -8.50 -6.64 -58.44
CA GLY A 826 -9.88 -6.97 -58.81
C GLY A 826 -10.92 -6.21 -57.98
N LEU A 827 -10.65 -6.03 -56.68
CA LEU A 827 -11.53 -5.30 -55.76
C LEU A 827 -11.53 -3.78 -56.01
N ILE A 828 -10.42 -3.22 -56.51
CA ILE A 828 -10.32 -1.79 -56.86
C ILE A 828 -11.43 -1.41 -57.85
N GLY A 829 -11.61 -2.21 -58.91
CA GLY A 829 -12.63 -1.96 -59.93
C GLY A 829 -14.06 -2.19 -59.42
N ALA A 830 -14.27 -3.25 -58.64
CA ALA A 830 -15.58 -3.57 -58.07
C ALA A 830 -16.05 -2.51 -57.06
N ALA A 831 -15.16 -2.02 -56.19
CA ALA A 831 -15.46 -0.93 -55.27
C ALA A 831 -15.76 0.38 -56.00
N ALA A 832 -15.06 0.67 -57.11
CA ALA A 832 -15.33 1.86 -57.91
C ALA A 832 -16.73 1.81 -58.56
N GLN A 833 -17.11 0.66 -59.11
CA GLN A 833 -18.44 0.44 -59.70
C GLN A 833 -19.59 0.56 -58.68
N GLN A 834 -19.37 0.10 -57.45
CA GLN A 834 -20.37 0.24 -56.37
C GLN A 834 -20.50 1.67 -55.83
N SER A 835 -19.56 2.55 -56.15
CA SER A 835 -19.49 3.90 -55.57
C SER A 835 -20.05 4.98 -56.49
N THR A 836 -20.13 4.73 -57.80
CA THR A 836 -20.70 5.66 -58.78
C THR A 836 -21.01 4.96 -60.10
N ASP A 837 -22.07 5.39 -60.79
CA ASP A 837 -22.44 4.93 -62.14
C ASP A 837 -21.69 5.66 -63.27
N ASP A 838 -20.90 6.69 -62.94
CA ASP A 838 -20.11 7.46 -63.91
C ASP A 838 -18.80 6.74 -64.26
N GLY A 839 -18.70 6.24 -65.50
CA GLY A 839 -17.53 5.50 -65.99
C GLY A 839 -16.21 6.29 -65.97
N VAL A 840 -16.25 7.63 -66.00
CA VAL A 840 -15.05 8.48 -65.88
C VAL A 840 -14.59 8.54 -64.42
N LEU A 841 -15.53 8.69 -63.48
CA LEU A 841 -15.22 8.67 -62.05
C LEU A 841 -14.79 7.27 -61.58
N GLN A 842 -15.37 6.20 -62.11
CA GLN A 842 -14.93 4.83 -61.83
C GLN A 842 -13.46 4.62 -62.21
N ALA A 843 -13.06 5.06 -63.42
CA ALA A 843 -11.68 4.94 -63.89
C ALA A 843 -10.72 5.80 -63.04
N ALA A 844 -11.15 6.99 -62.63
CA ALA A 844 -10.37 7.88 -61.78
C ALA A 844 -10.21 7.33 -60.34
N LEU A 845 -11.27 6.80 -59.72
CA LEU A 845 -11.22 6.14 -58.41
C LEU A 845 -10.23 4.96 -58.40
N ALA A 846 -10.13 4.23 -59.52
CA ALA A 846 -9.23 3.09 -59.64
C ALA A 846 -7.75 3.47 -59.79
N SER A 847 -7.44 4.62 -60.40
CA SER A 847 -6.10 4.94 -60.92
C SER A 847 -5.47 6.23 -60.38
N ASP A 848 -6.25 7.12 -59.77
CA ASP A 848 -5.75 8.37 -59.20
C ASP A 848 -4.75 8.11 -58.06
N ALA A 849 -3.67 8.87 -58.04
CA ALA A 849 -2.57 8.67 -57.09
C ALA A 849 -2.96 9.03 -55.66
N ALA A 850 -3.78 10.07 -55.46
CA ALA A 850 -4.26 10.47 -54.14
C ALA A 850 -5.32 9.48 -53.64
N VAL A 851 -6.23 9.02 -54.51
CA VAL A 851 -7.19 7.96 -54.17
C VAL A 851 -6.46 6.65 -53.83
N SER A 852 -5.42 6.29 -54.58
CA SER A 852 -4.59 5.10 -54.29
C SER A 852 -3.84 5.22 -52.96
N THR A 853 -3.36 6.42 -52.62
CA THR A 853 -2.70 6.70 -51.34
C THR A 853 -3.67 6.50 -50.16
N LEU A 854 -4.91 7.01 -50.30
CA LEU A 854 -5.95 6.82 -49.30
C LEU A 854 -6.40 5.36 -49.20
N ARG A 855 -6.55 4.66 -50.32
CA ARG A 855 -6.94 3.24 -50.38
C ARG A 855 -5.91 2.32 -49.72
N ASN A 856 -4.63 2.60 -49.91
CA ASN A 856 -3.55 1.82 -49.32
C ASN A 856 -3.32 2.18 -47.83
N GLY A 857 -4.12 3.09 -47.29
CA GLY A 857 -4.21 3.35 -45.85
C GLY A 857 -4.73 2.13 -45.09
N LYS A 858 -4.63 2.20 -43.76
CA LYS A 858 -5.11 1.13 -42.88
C LYS A 858 -6.64 1.20 -42.69
N SER A 859 -7.25 0.11 -42.22
CA SER A 859 -8.68 0.05 -41.90
C SER A 859 -9.09 1.19 -40.97
N GLY A 860 -10.12 1.95 -41.36
CA GLY A 860 -10.52 3.20 -40.69
C GLY A 860 -10.26 4.45 -41.52
N THR A 861 -9.46 4.37 -42.59
CA THR A 861 -9.22 5.50 -43.49
C THR A 861 -10.51 5.96 -44.14
N ALA A 862 -11.42 5.05 -44.51
CA ALA A 862 -12.75 5.40 -45.01
C ALA A 862 -13.56 6.25 -44.03
N LYS A 863 -13.59 5.87 -42.74
CA LYS A 863 -14.30 6.61 -41.68
C LYS A 863 -13.69 7.97 -41.44
N TRP A 864 -12.36 8.06 -41.42
CA TRP A 864 -11.62 9.31 -41.27
C TRP A 864 -11.92 10.28 -42.40
N ILE A 865 -11.81 9.81 -43.64
CA ILE A 865 -12.05 10.63 -44.84
C ILE A 865 -13.53 11.00 -44.97
N ALA A 866 -14.46 10.15 -44.55
CA ALA A 866 -15.89 10.49 -44.47
C ALA A 866 -16.18 11.59 -43.45
N ALA A 867 -15.52 11.57 -42.28
CA ALA A 867 -15.64 12.63 -41.29
C ALA A 867 -15.08 13.96 -41.82
N LEU A 868 -13.90 13.91 -42.47
CA LEU A 868 -13.28 15.09 -43.09
C LEU A 868 -14.11 15.67 -44.24
N LYS A 869 -14.69 14.83 -45.11
CA LYS A 869 -15.53 15.28 -46.22
C LYS A 869 -16.62 16.25 -45.75
N ASN A 870 -17.26 15.96 -44.62
CA ASN A 870 -18.31 16.82 -44.08
C ASN A 870 -17.79 18.23 -43.73
N GLU A 871 -16.53 18.35 -43.28
CA GLU A 871 -15.91 19.65 -43.00
C GLU A 871 -15.47 20.38 -44.28
N PHE A 872 -14.99 19.63 -45.28
CA PHE A 872 -14.62 20.16 -46.59
C PHE A 872 -15.83 20.74 -47.35
N GLU A 873 -16.99 20.06 -47.29
CA GLU A 873 -18.23 20.55 -47.88
C GLU A 873 -18.75 21.81 -47.18
N ALA A 874 -18.67 21.87 -45.85
CA ALA A 874 -19.12 23.01 -45.05
C ALA A 874 -18.29 24.28 -45.28
N SER A 875 -17.03 24.12 -45.70
CA SER A 875 -16.05 25.20 -45.83
C SER A 875 -15.88 25.73 -47.26
N TYR A 876 -16.67 25.25 -48.23
CA TYR A 876 -16.47 25.58 -49.63
C TYR A 876 -17.06 26.96 -50.03
N PRO A 877 -16.33 27.82 -50.77
CA PRO A 877 -14.95 27.65 -51.24
C PRO A 877 -13.90 28.08 -50.19
N GLY A 878 -13.07 27.13 -49.74
CA GLY A 878 -12.05 27.35 -48.69
C GLY A 878 -11.10 26.15 -48.55
N PHE A 879 -9.97 26.35 -47.87
CA PHE A 879 -8.97 25.30 -47.58
C PHE A 879 -9.22 24.65 -46.21
N ILE A 880 -8.81 23.40 -46.03
CA ILE A 880 -8.92 22.74 -44.73
C ILE A 880 -8.02 23.42 -43.70
N THR A 881 -8.58 23.71 -42.53
CA THR A 881 -7.82 24.29 -41.42
C THR A 881 -7.54 23.23 -40.38
N TYR A 882 -6.59 23.52 -39.50
CA TYR A 882 -6.34 22.71 -38.30
C TYR A 882 -7.65 22.45 -37.54
N GLY A 883 -8.51 23.47 -37.38
CA GLY A 883 -9.79 23.35 -36.68
C GLY A 883 -10.72 22.28 -37.26
N HIS A 884 -10.78 22.15 -38.58
CA HIS A 884 -11.60 21.13 -39.25
C HIS A 884 -11.12 19.69 -38.96
N LEU A 885 -9.80 19.48 -38.83
CA LEU A 885 -9.26 18.17 -38.42
C LEU A 885 -9.75 17.79 -37.02
N TRP A 886 -9.83 18.77 -36.11
CA TRP A 886 -10.36 18.56 -34.75
C TRP A 886 -11.86 18.33 -34.72
N GLU A 887 -12.63 19.00 -35.57
CA GLU A 887 -14.08 18.79 -35.67
C GLU A 887 -14.42 17.40 -36.23
N ALA A 888 -13.69 16.95 -37.25
CA ALA A 888 -13.82 15.59 -37.78
C ALA A 888 -13.46 14.53 -36.72
N ARG A 889 -12.40 14.79 -35.92
CA ARG A 889 -12.04 13.96 -34.76
C ARG A 889 -13.17 13.90 -33.73
N ASP A 890 -13.68 15.06 -33.32
CA ASP A 890 -14.72 15.16 -32.29
C ASP A 890 -16.00 14.41 -32.70
N LYS A 891 -16.34 14.42 -34.00
CA LYS A 891 -17.44 13.62 -34.55
C LYS A 891 -17.20 12.11 -34.44
N LEU A 892 -15.98 11.64 -34.70
CA LEU A 892 -15.63 10.21 -34.59
C LEU A 892 -15.51 9.74 -33.14
N ILE A 893 -15.13 10.63 -32.22
CA ILE A 893 -15.19 10.35 -30.78
C ILE A 893 -16.65 10.22 -30.35
N ALA A 894 -17.52 11.15 -30.77
CA ALA A 894 -18.94 11.13 -30.43
C ALA A 894 -19.69 9.93 -31.01
N SER A 895 -19.29 9.41 -32.18
CA SER A 895 -19.85 8.18 -32.76
C SER A 895 -19.31 6.89 -32.13
N GLY A 896 -18.27 6.98 -31.28
CA GLY A 896 -17.59 5.83 -30.70
C GLY A 896 -16.62 5.11 -31.65
N ASP A 897 -16.40 5.65 -32.86
CA ASP A 897 -15.49 5.06 -33.84
C ASP A 897 -14.01 5.30 -33.50
N MET A 898 -13.71 6.45 -32.88
CA MET A 898 -12.38 6.81 -32.42
C MET A 898 -12.32 6.69 -30.91
N VAL A 899 -11.41 5.85 -30.41
CA VAL A 899 -11.34 5.47 -29.00
C VAL A 899 -10.02 5.98 -28.42
N TRP A 900 -10.10 6.54 -27.20
CA TRP A 900 -8.90 6.91 -26.46
C TRP A 900 -8.15 5.65 -26.02
N THR A 901 -6.88 5.54 -26.41
CA THR A 901 -6.01 4.38 -26.11
C THR A 901 -5.17 4.57 -24.87
N GLY A 902 -5.33 5.68 -24.15
CA GLY A 902 -4.46 6.05 -23.01
C GLY A 902 -3.37 7.07 -23.38
N SER A 903 -2.89 7.07 -24.63
CA SER A 903 -1.86 8.02 -25.11
C SER A 903 -2.33 8.88 -26.29
N CYS A 904 -3.29 8.39 -27.05
CA CYS A 904 -3.82 9.04 -28.24
C CYS A 904 -5.26 8.58 -28.51
N PHE A 905 -6.02 9.39 -29.25
CA PHE A 905 -7.24 8.95 -29.92
C PHE A 905 -6.84 8.13 -31.14
N ALA A 906 -7.20 6.85 -31.15
CA ALA A 906 -6.91 5.92 -32.24
C ALA A 906 -8.18 5.55 -33.01
N LEU A 907 -8.01 5.30 -34.31
CA LEU A 907 -9.11 4.93 -35.20
C LEU A 907 -8.79 3.61 -35.91
N GLY A 908 -9.47 2.54 -35.50
CA GLY A 908 -9.31 1.22 -36.11
C GLY A 908 -7.84 0.80 -36.23
N GLU A 909 -7.43 0.34 -37.40
CA GLU A 909 -6.04 -0.04 -37.67
C GLU A 909 -5.14 1.15 -38.00
N MET A 910 -5.69 2.35 -38.28
CA MET A 910 -4.88 3.56 -38.48
C MET A 910 -4.01 3.89 -37.28
N GLY A 911 -4.35 3.37 -36.10
CA GLY A 911 -3.63 3.58 -34.86
C GLY A 911 -3.84 5.01 -34.35
N CYS A 912 -2.86 5.55 -33.64
CA CYS A 912 -2.90 6.91 -33.12
C CYS A 912 -3.10 7.95 -34.22
N MET A 913 -4.13 8.79 -34.05
CA MET A 913 -4.50 9.86 -34.97
C MET A 913 -4.28 11.23 -34.33
N PHE A 914 -4.69 11.40 -33.06
CA PHE A 914 -4.60 12.66 -32.31
C PHE A 914 -4.13 12.41 -30.88
N SER A 915 -3.38 13.33 -30.27
CA SER A 915 -3.24 13.36 -28.80
C SER A 915 -4.44 14.06 -28.13
N ASN A 916 -4.41 14.25 -26.81
CA ASN A 916 -5.53 14.85 -26.07
C ASN A 916 -5.61 16.39 -26.18
N ASP A 917 -4.52 17.07 -26.53
CA ASP A 917 -4.42 18.52 -26.36
C ASP A 917 -4.65 19.29 -27.68
N LYS A 918 -5.75 20.05 -27.68
CA LYS A 918 -6.24 20.87 -28.79
C LYS A 918 -5.41 22.14 -29.03
N SER A 919 -4.52 22.50 -28.09
CA SER A 919 -3.75 23.76 -28.12
C SER A 919 -2.41 23.68 -28.86
N ASP A 920 -1.86 22.48 -29.10
CA ASP A 920 -0.60 22.30 -29.81
C ASP A 920 -0.78 21.63 -31.18
N GLN A 921 -0.18 22.20 -32.22
CA GLN A 921 -0.24 21.74 -33.61
C GLN A 921 0.66 20.52 -33.90
N SER A 922 1.61 20.20 -33.01
CA SER A 922 2.47 18.99 -33.10
C SER A 922 1.74 17.68 -32.77
N ASN A 923 0.50 17.76 -32.30
CA ASN A 923 -0.26 16.65 -31.70
C ASN A 923 -1.04 15.77 -32.69
N LEU A 924 -0.84 16.01 -33.99
CA LEU A 924 -1.37 15.17 -35.05
C LEU A 924 -0.36 14.08 -35.39
N TYR A 925 -0.79 12.83 -35.33
CA TYR A 925 0.07 11.72 -35.73
C TYR A 925 0.13 11.63 -37.26
N SER A 926 1.26 11.09 -37.76
CA SER A 926 1.51 10.95 -39.20
C SER A 926 0.34 10.33 -40.00
N PRO A 927 -0.40 9.31 -39.50
CA PRO A 927 -1.54 8.75 -40.21
C PRO A 927 -2.68 9.75 -40.46
N ALA A 928 -2.99 10.61 -39.47
CA ALA A 928 -4.01 11.64 -39.60
C ALA A 928 -3.60 12.74 -40.59
N ILE A 929 -2.34 13.18 -40.51
CA ILE A 929 -1.79 14.23 -41.38
C ILE A 929 -1.72 13.74 -42.83
N GLN A 930 -1.12 12.57 -43.07
CA GLN A 930 -0.86 12.10 -44.43
C GLN A 930 -2.17 11.81 -45.18
N SER A 931 -3.14 11.19 -44.50
CA SER A 931 -4.46 10.93 -45.11
C SER A 931 -5.25 12.22 -45.33
N ALA A 932 -5.21 13.18 -44.40
CA ALA A 932 -5.86 14.48 -44.58
C ALA A 932 -5.25 15.29 -45.74
N LEU A 933 -3.92 15.32 -45.86
CA LEU A 933 -3.22 16.00 -46.96
C LEU A 933 -3.49 15.35 -48.32
N ALA A 934 -3.54 14.01 -48.37
CA ALA A 934 -3.89 13.30 -49.60
C ALA A 934 -5.33 13.63 -50.05
N TYR A 935 -6.27 13.73 -49.11
CA TYR A 935 -7.65 14.09 -49.41
C TYR A 935 -7.82 15.58 -49.76
N ASP A 936 -7.11 16.49 -49.08
CA ASP A 936 -7.08 17.92 -49.42
C ASP A 936 -6.55 18.16 -50.85
N GLY A 937 -5.45 17.50 -51.20
CA GLY A 937 -4.89 17.54 -52.56
C GLY A 937 -5.89 17.03 -53.61
N LEU A 938 -6.63 15.97 -53.30
CA LEU A 938 -7.67 15.41 -54.16
C LEU A 938 -8.87 16.37 -54.31
N TRP A 939 -9.33 16.96 -53.20
CA TRP A 939 -10.44 17.92 -53.17
C TRP A 939 -10.14 19.16 -54.03
N ASN A 940 -8.92 19.69 -53.93
CA ASN A 940 -8.47 20.85 -54.69
C ASN A 940 -8.28 20.56 -56.19
N ALA A 941 -7.82 19.35 -56.54
CA ALA A 941 -7.58 18.96 -57.92
C ALA A 941 -8.87 18.51 -58.65
N ASN A 942 -9.74 17.77 -57.97
CA ASN A 942 -10.97 17.23 -58.55
C ASN A 942 -12.02 16.97 -57.44
N ASN A 943 -12.76 18.02 -57.09
CA ASN A 943 -13.80 17.99 -56.06
C ASN A 943 -14.86 16.89 -56.33
N THR A 944 -15.28 16.69 -57.58
CA THR A 944 -16.26 15.64 -57.93
C THR A 944 -15.75 14.23 -57.60
N LEU A 945 -14.46 13.96 -57.82
CA LEU A 945 -13.81 12.70 -57.43
C LEU A 945 -13.66 12.58 -55.91
N ALA A 946 -13.30 13.67 -55.24
CA ALA A 946 -13.15 13.71 -53.78
C ALA A 946 -14.47 13.42 -53.05
N LEU A 947 -15.61 13.88 -53.59
CA LEU A 947 -16.95 13.64 -53.02
C LEU A 947 -17.35 12.16 -52.99
N VAL A 948 -16.97 11.38 -54.00
CA VAL A 948 -17.30 9.94 -54.11
C VAL A 948 -16.23 9.03 -53.47
N THR A 949 -15.07 9.58 -53.13
CA THR A 949 -13.92 8.83 -52.59
C THR A 949 -14.18 8.18 -51.22
N PRO A 950 -14.82 8.81 -50.22
CA PRO A 950 -15.10 8.13 -48.94
C PRO A 950 -15.98 6.89 -49.10
N THR A 951 -17.01 6.95 -49.96
CA THR A 951 -17.88 5.81 -50.28
C THR A 951 -17.09 4.70 -50.97
N TYR A 952 -16.19 5.07 -51.88
CA TYR A 952 -15.25 4.13 -52.49
C TYR A 952 -14.34 3.44 -51.49
N LEU A 953 -13.74 4.18 -50.57
CA LEU A 953 -12.89 3.63 -49.53
C LEU A 953 -13.68 2.68 -48.62
N ALA A 954 -14.90 3.03 -48.23
CA ALA A 954 -15.76 2.18 -47.39
C ALA A 954 -16.15 0.88 -48.11
N ASN A 955 -16.51 0.95 -49.40
CA ASN A 955 -16.83 -0.21 -50.21
C ASN A 955 -15.59 -1.11 -50.42
N TYR A 956 -14.42 -0.50 -50.65
CA TYR A 956 -13.16 -1.24 -50.79
C TYR A 956 -12.76 -1.93 -49.48
N GLU A 957 -12.80 -1.22 -48.35
CA GLU A 957 -12.52 -1.78 -47.02
C GLU A 957 -13.49 -2.93 -46.70
N ALA A 958 -14.78 -2.80 -46.99
CA ALA A 958 -15.77 -3.86 -46.79
C ALA A 958 -15.50 -5.10 -47.67
N GLN A 959 -15.11 -4.89 -48.93
CA GLN A 959 -14.75 -5.98 -49.83
C GLN A 959 -13.46 -6.69 -49.40
N VAL A 960 -12.43 -5.95 -48.97
CA VAL A 960 -11.20 -6.53 -48.39
C VAL A 960 -11.52 -7.27 -47.09
N ALA A 961 -12.45 -6.76 -46.28
CA ALA A 961 -12.90 -7.45 -45.08
C ALA A 961 -13.65 -8.76 -45.38
N SER A 962 -14.26 -8.90 -46.55
CA SER A 962 -14.88 -10.16 -46.98
C SER A 962 -13.87 -11.20 -47.50
N LEU A 963 -12.61 -10.81 -47.73
CA LEU A 963 -11.55 -11.74 -48.09
C LEU A 963 -11.00 -12.48 -46.87
N ASP A 964 -10.28 -13.55 -47.16
CA ASP A 964 -9.48 -14.29 -46.20
C ASP A 964 -8.53 -13.35 -45.40
N ALA A 965 -8.37 -13.61 -44.10
CA ALA A 965 -7.67 -12.73 -43.16
C ALA A 965 -6.21 -12.43 -43.57
N ILE A 966 -5.55 -13.32 -44.31
CA ILE A 966 -4.18 -13.12 -44.81
C ILE A 966 -4.06 -11.90 -45.75
N TYR A 967 -5.15 -11.48 -46.39
CA TYR A 967 -5.17 -10.29 -47.24
C TYR A 967 -5.10 -8.98 -46.45
N ARG A 968 -5.32 -9.02 -45.13
CA ARG A 968 -5.19 -7.85 -44.24
C ARG A 968 -3.77 -7.69 -43.68
N VAL A 969 -3.00 -8.77 -43.67
CA VAL A 969 -1.60 -8.77 -43.21
C VAL A 969 -0.69 -8.10 -44.24
N SER A 970 0.28 -7.31 -43.77
CA SER A 970 1.20 -6.61 -44.67
C SER A 970 2.14 -7.56 -45.42
N GLU A 971 2.49 -7.22 -46.66
CA GLU A 971 3.46 -7.99 -47.45
C GLU A 971 4.82 -8.10 -46.74
N ALA A 972 5.22 -7.05 -46.00
CA ALA A 972 6.44 -7.02 -45.22
C ALA A 972 6.41 -8.01 -44.05
N SER A 973 5.28 -8.12 -43.35
CA SER A 973 5.06 -9.08 -42.26
C SER A 973 5.17 -10.52 -42.77
N ILE A 974 4.54 -10.83 -43.92
CA ILE A 974 4.59 -12.16 -44.55
C ILE A 974 6.03 -12.50 -44.97
N LYS A 975 6.74 -11.57 -45.63
CA LYS A 975 8.14 -11.76 -46.03
C LYS A 975 9.05 -11.98 -44.83
N SER A 976 8.95 -11.13 -43.80
CA SER A 976 9.73 -11.26 -42.56
C SER A 976 9.50 -12.61 -41.87
N TYR A 977 8.28 -13.15 -41.92
CA TYR A 977 7.96 -14.48 -41.38
C TYR A 977 8.58 -15.63 -42.20
N LEU A 978 8.57 -15.52 -43.53
CA LEU A 978 9.16 -16.52 -44.43
C LEU A 978 10.69 -16.55 -44.33
N ASP A 979 11.33 -15.38 -44.14
CA ASP A 979 12.78 -15.23 -44.04
C ASP A 979 13.36 -15.81 -42.73
N ARG A 980 12.53 -15.96 -41.68
CA ARG A 980 12.94 -16.49 -40.37
C ARG A 980 12.62 -17.99 -40.25
N ASN A 981 13.58 -18.85 -40.58
CA ASN A 981 13.40 -20.31 -40.46
C ASN A 981 13.27 -20.83 -39.01
N PHE A 982 13.89 -20.17 -38.02
CA PHE A 982 13.97 -20.65 -36.63
C PHE A 982 13.39 -19.67 -35.59
N GLY A 983 12.85 -18.52 -36.01
CA GLY A 983 12.40 -17.44 -35.11
C GLY A 983 10.88 -17.28 -34.98
N ASN A 984 10.09 -18.09 -35.68
CA ASN A 984 8.64 -17.90 -35.76
C ASN A 984 7.93 -18.26 -34.45
N GLU A 985 8.40 -19.28 -33.73
CA GLU A 985 7.87 -19.61 -32.40
C GLU A 985 8.19 -18.49 -31.39
N LYS A 986 9.38 -17.91 -31.46
CA LYS A 986 9.75 -16.76 -30.62
C LYS A 986 8.81 -15.58 -30.87
N LEU A 987 8.50 -15.27 -32.12
CA LEU A 987 7.57 -14.19 -32.48
C LEU A 987 6.14 -14.46 -32.01
N ARG A 988 5.69 -15.73 -32.05
CA ARG A 988 4.38 -16.12 -31.50
C ARG A 988 4.37 -15.92 -29.98
N LEU A 989 5.43 -16.30 -29.29
CA LEU A 989 5.57 -16.07 -27.85
C LEU A 989 5.59 -14.59 -27.51
N GLU A 990 6.35 -13.78 -28.24
CA GLU A 990 6.38 -12.32 -28.07
C GLU A 990 4.97 -11.71 -28.22
N ALA A 991 4.17 -12.16 -29.20
CA ALA A 991 2.78 -11.69 -29.36
C ALA A 991 1.83 -12.18 -28.25
N VAL A 992 2.07 -13.37 -27.68
CA VAL A 992 1.34 -13.88 -26.52
C VAL A 992 1.70 -13.06 -25.26
N ASP A 993 2.99 -12.75 -25.07
CA ASP A 993 3.52 -11.96 -23.96
C ASP A 993 3.04 -10.52 -23.99
N GLU A 994 3.00 -9.92 -25.18
CA GLU A 994 2.49 -8.55 -25.36
C GLU A 994 1.06 -8.40 -24.83
N LYS A 995 0.25 -9.47 -24.91
CA LYS A 995 -1.12 -9.49 -24.39
C LYS A 995 -1.22 -10.04 -22.96
N GLY A 996 -0.10 -10.35 -22.32
CA GLY A 996 -0.05 -10.78 -20.92
C GLY A 996 -0.63 -12.17 -20.64
N LEU A 997 -0.93 -12.98 -21.66
CA LEU A 997 -1.64 -14.26 -21.46
C LEU A 997 -0.87 -15.24 -20.58
N ARG A 998 0.47 -15.24 -20.65
CA ARG A 998 1.33 -16.08 -19.78
C ARG A 998 1.42 -15.59 -18.33
N ASN A 999 0.79 -14.46 -18.00
CA ASN A 999 0.62 -14.01 -16.61
C ASN A 999 -0.60 -14.64 -15.94
N LEU A 1000 -1.55 -15.20 -16.71
CA LEU A 1000 -2.75 -15.85 -16.17
C LEU A 1000 -2.41 -17.14 -15.43
N VAL A 1001 -3.29 -17.53 -14.51
CA VAL A 1001 -3.12 -18.74 -13.72
C VAL A 1001 -3.57 -19.96 -14.52
N ILE A 1002 -2.66 -20.93 -14.69
CA ILE A 1002 -2.99 -22.18 -15.36
C ILE A 1002 -3.64 -23.12 -14.35
N VAL A 1003 -4.82 -23.61 -14.70
CA VAL A 1003 -5.58 -24.61 -13.93
C VAL A 1003 -5.49 -25.95 -14.65
N ASP A 1004 -5.03 -26.95 -13.92
CA ASP A 1004 -5.04 -28.36 -14.31
C ASP A 1004 -6.10 -29.03 -13.42
N GLU A 1005 -7.18 -29.52 -14.03
CA GLU A 1005 -8.36 -30.06 -13.33
C GLU A 1005 -8.09 -31.39 -12.63
N ASP A 1006 -7.02 -32.11 -13.00
CA ASP A 1006 -6.59 -33.37 -12.37
C ASP A 1006 -5.60 -33.14 -11.21
N SER A 1007 -5.05 -31.93 -11.09
CA SER A 1007 -4.13 -31.54 -10.03
C SER A 1007 -4.82 -30.70 -8.95
N SER A 1008 -4.65 -31.06 -7.67
CA SER A 1008 -5.10 -30.22 -6.54
C SER A 1008 -4.24 -28.95 -6.34
N PHE A 1009 -3.31 -28.66 -7.27
CA PHE A 1009 -2.39 -27.53 -7.20
C PHE A 1009 -2.09 -27.02 -8.61
N SER A 1010 -2.38 -25.73 -8.87
CA SER A 1010 -1.96 -25.01 -10.08
C SER A 1010 -0.47 -25.23 -10.37
N ILE A 1011 -0.15 -25.61 -11.61
CA ILE A 1011 1.22 -25.76 -12.11
C ILE A 1011 1.70 -24.38 -12.59
N PHE A 1012 2.79 -23.87 -12.00
CA PHE A 1012 3.31 -22.51 -12.20
C PHE A 1012 4.48 -22.39 -13.17
#